data_AF-A0A7K5P3T5-F1
#
_entry.id   AF-A0A7K5P3T5-F1
#
_cell.length_a   1.000
_cell.length_b   1.000
_cell.length_c   1.000
_cell.angle_alpha   90.00
_cell.angle_beta   90.00
_cell.angle_gamma   90.00
#
_symmetry.space_group_name_H-M   'P 1'
#
loop_
_entity.id
_entity.type
_entity.pdbx_description
1 polymer ?
#
loop_
_entity_poly.entity_id
_entity_poly.type
_entity_poly.pdbx_seq_one_letter_code
_entity_poly.pdbx_strand_id
1 'polypeptide(L)'
;FGASSTSPFLTESLELAMEVENENSRLSCFSCAVDSQSGGRRFSAESYLASGSLKRVLLRLDPSPNDYEEKTVELFGFQWVTEMALVESCGFLFGLLRQQIYRLENLVQMGSSDFGQAAHLHSEAESIRHQCLKFLHYVKVFIFRYLEPPKVENDGMLHPYEELETQLPSVLVEELHALTVHVGHLRELPSNVLAAFTIQNQAKVFPPSWHLLHLHLDINWLVLEVLHVLGEKLKRQVVYANHFINLTGENLTNISLFEKHCGNLISDLISLAVNKYTKVRPSEALTSSHYPCTCIKELWILLIQLLDYRNKGSNTECFWSLVNTTLKSIFERPSTSEGVSGFETVPCKDLLSFSWWIMSHLAPLYQFDRNGNLDEKKQKESNWKFVEELLKKSTDAQIGVLEEQLRMHLQCCLTLCSFWDLNLSVVTILWDYYSKNLNSCFTVPWLGLKDLANVSKTSLSMLELVKRCCCEQQIPSLYNSSNSYFIFLSILAQIMKEEKNGGHPWKQIKGRIYSKFHRKRMQELTEVGLQNFFNLFLMLAIVVETEDILSRVLDLLDFLTPSSITTSQRALIWRGHFAFLLIYVEKNMDISALAEKISNAFREKAKEFLVTKNDYTQRQNLWTLLSTYIDGVQEVFETSCHLSLSEEKLLNDGFTMLLPACRGAELSMVLNFLQVVLARLRSVHERVSQRLQLGNTAPDTQLPLVAKEHHLAVASALWRNFFPFLKSQRMSQTPPSPQLADTAAGFTLLALDIPSKALSDLQPQPVLSMMRLFGWDDMVWPQLVSRYLSHLIQNSSLCEAFSSMGYTSYEALTVRSWFRCVLQMFLDQPSGALAKTDAERTVGKAYMEQLTEMTRLIFNLSEVENILLKANVGKSVFKQDPKNALVQFIKAVGRTYSGLQTLPEKSAMVAKTLEYLSDVLKYVKPYLKAKGPPEGLQLTYWIIGCLVKFCAPILATSKAQQLLFRIVDCLLLPHSVLQQDKELPVALLSAIQESLPLYLQGLSFICCQSQTQGAYLNQLLGSIIRHYFGRFLPSSPTVAGAGQHPLLTALGSSITAPQLLHLRKTTFHVIRENYLQFKGHAPPPRLASILAFILEVLQRTQSTELCDINLVLPAVLKCLLLVNELQVKKISTDIVQYMVEGCQAGSGGEHATQLTSVFRQFIQDYTAVYDHRVFSILETVAVLDQTLVTSLIPTVTQSLKDSERKQGLGRNAAQREAYKRLLSHLAEAGQNEIQKLENETD
;
A
#
# COMPACT_ATOMS: atom_id res chain seq x y z
N PHE A 1 21.46 79.21 -15.13
CA PHE A 1 21.63 79.26 -16.59
C PHE A 1 21.83 77.84 -17.08
N GLY A 2 20.99 77.43 -18.03
CA GLY A 2 20.61 76.04 -18.28
C GLY A 2 21.61 75.18 -19.05
N ALA A 3 21.46 73.87 -18.83
CA ALA A 3 21.79 72.81 -19.77
C ALA A 3 20.80 71.67 -19.52
N SER A 4 19.95 71.41 -20.51
CA SER A 4 18.97 70.32 -20.53
C SER A 4 19.69 68.97 -20.60
N SER A 5 19.45 68.13 -19.61
CA SER A 5 19.92 66.74 -19.56
C SER A 5 19.10 65.85 -20.50
N THR A 6 19.67 65.48 -21.63
CA THR A 6 19.28 64.33 -22.45
C THR A 6 19.68 63.03 -21.73
N SER A 7 18.77 62.06 -21.67
CA SER A 7 19.05 60.72 -21.08
C SER A 7 19.69 59.78 -22.11
N PRO A 8 20.56 58.83 -21.70
CA PRO A 8 21.43 58.06 -22.60
C PRO A 8 20.88 56.65 -22.93
N PHE A 9 19.62 56.50 -23.31
CA PHE A 9 19.01 55.18 -23.57
C PHE A 9 18.56 54.93 -25.03
N LEU A 10 18.89 55.81 -25.97
CA LEU A 10 18.31 55.80 -27.32
C LEU A 10 19.14 55.12 -28.43
N THR A 11 20.38 54.71 -28.16
CA THR A 11 21.31 54.35 -29.24
C THR A 11 21.26 52.88 -29.66
N GLU A 12 21.07 51.92 -28.74
CA GLU A 12 21.03 50.48 -29.10
C GLU A 12 19.67 50.02 -29.69
N SER A 13 18.60 50.80 -29.49
CA SER A 13 17.26 50.47 -30.01
C SER A 13 17.04 50.89 -31.47
N LEU A 14 17.93 51.73 -32.02
CA LEU A 14 17.84 52.23 -33.39
C LEU A 14 18.44 51.24 -34.40
N GLU A 15 19.52 50.54 -34.04
CA GLU A 15 20.21 49.59 -34.95
C GLU A 15 19.40 48.30 -35.16
N LEU A 16 18.71 47.80 -34.13
CA LEU A 16 17.84 46.63 -34.23
C LEU A 16 16.51 46.90 -34.97
N ALA A 17 16.15 48.16 -35.20
CA ALA A 17 14.95 48.54 -35.94
C ALA A 17 15.13 48.41 -37.47
N MET A 18 16.38 48.32 -37.95
CA MET A 18 16.72 48.33 -39.38
C MET A 18 16.84 46.92 -40.01
N GLU A 19 16.79 45.84 -39.22
CA GLU A 19 17.03 44.47 -39.73
C GLU A 19 15.79 43.69 -40.20
N VAL A 20 14.57 44.24 -40.09
CA VAL A 20 13.32 43.54 -40.48
C VAL A 20 12.75 44.04 -41.83
N GLU A 21 13.45 44.94 -42.53
CA GLU A 21 12.86 45.80 -43.58
C GLU A 21 12.64 45.17 -44.98
N ASN A 22 12.54 43.85 -45.14
CA ASN A 22 12.48 43.26 -46.49
C ASN A 22 11.39 42.21 -46.75
N GLU A 23 10.20 42.33 -46.15
CA GLU A 23 9.03 41.54 -46.58
C GLU A 23 7.76 42.40 -46.77
N ASN A 24 7.34 42.52 -48.03
CA ASN A 24 6.00 42.80 -48.58
C ASN A 24 5.09 43.83 -47.86
N SER A 25 4.92 44.99 -48.51
CA SER A 25 3.95 46.06 -48.25
C SER A 25 2.50 45.54 -48.17
N ARG A 26 2.04 45.18 -46.96
CA ARG A 26 0.62 44.93 -46.66
C ARG A 26 0.16 45.88 -45.56
N LEU A 27 -0.98 46.54 -45.80
CA LEU A 27 -1.59 47.48 -44.86
C LEU A 27 -1.98 46.78 -43.55
N SER A 28 -1.75 47.44 -42.42
CA SER A 28 -2.13 46.93 -41.10
C SER A 28 -3.66 46.82 -40.98
N CYS A 29 -4.17 45.67 -40.53
CA CYS A 29 -5.60 45.46 -40.30
C CYS A 29 -5.89 44.37 -39.26
N PHE A 30 -7.10 44.37 -38.69
CA PHE A 30 -7.55 43.32 -37.79
C PHE A 30 -7.86 42.01 -38.53
N SER A 31 -7.12 40.94 -38.28
CA SER A 31 -7.42 39.62 -38.83
C SER A 31 -7.33 38.51 -37.80
N CYS A 32 -8.39 37.70 -37.70
CA CYS A 32 -8.44 36.50 -36.87
C CYS A 32 -8.32 35.20 -37.68
N ALA A 33 -7.89 35.29 -38.94
CA ALA A 33 -7.57 34.13 -39.75
C ALA A 33 -6.44 33.32 -39.10
N VAL A 34 -6.65 32.02 -38.88
CA VAL A 34 -5.69 31.16 -38.19
C VAL A 34 -4.53 30.84 -39.13
N ASP A 35 -3.33 31.33 -38.82
CA ASP A 35 -2.10 30.80 -39.42
C ASP A 35 -1.66 29.56 -38.64
N SER A 36 -1.62 28.42 -39.31
CA SER A 36 -1.37 27.08 -38.75
C SER A 36 0.03 26.89 -38.11
N GLN A 37 0.90 27.89 -38.17
CA GLN A 37 2.31 27.77 -37.77
C GLN A 37 2.63 28.25 -36.33
N SER A 38 1.75 29.02 -35.66
CA SER A 38 2.16 29.77 -34.45
C SER A 38 1.48 29.39 -33.12
N GLY A 39 0.68 28.33 -33.08
CA GLY A 39 0.13 27.79 -31.82
C GLY A 39 -0.69 28.80 -30.99
N GLY A 40 -1.31 29.79 -31.63
CA GLY A 40 -2.21 30.76 -31.00
C GLY A 40 -1.55 31.81 -30.09
N ARG A 41 -0.21 31.87 -30.03
CA ARG A 41 0.51 32.84 -29.16
C ARG A 41 0.91 34.15 -29.86
N ARG A 42 0.87 34.20 -31.19
CA ARG A 42 1.29 35.38 -31.97
C ARG A 42 0.12 35.97 -32.76
N PHE A 43 0.09 37.30 -32.87
CA PHE A 43 -0.85 38.01 -33.74
C PHE A 43 -0.46 37.79 -35.22
N SER A 44 -1.39 38.06 -36.14
CA SER A 44 -1.12 38.05 -37.59
C SER A 44 0.02 39.03 -37.92
N ALA A 45 0.86 38.73 -38.91
CA ALA A 45 1.89 39.69 -39.35
C ALA A 45 1.30 41.03 -39.82
N GLU A 46 0.07 41.00 -40.34
CA GLU A 46 -0.69 42.17 -40.80
C GLU A 46 -1.38 42.93 -39.65
N SER A 47 -1.24 42.49 -38.40
CA SER A 47 -1.90 43.12 -37.25
C SER A 47 -1.25 44.47 -36.89
N TYR A 48 -1.99 45.40 -36.28
CA TYR A 48 -1.47 46.72 -35.89
C TYR A 48 -0.33 46.64 -34.86
N LEU A 49 -0.33 45.61 -34.01
CA LEU A 49 0.77 45.33 -33.09
C LEU A 49 1.99 44.73 -33.81
N ALA A 50 1.80 43.63 -34.55
CA ALA A 50 2.91 42.88 -35.15
C ALA A 50 3.60 43.65 -36.30
N SER A 51 2.85 44.44 -37.06
CA SER A 51 3.39 45.33 -38.10
C SER A 51 4.20 46.51 -37.54
N GLY A 52 4.14 46.75 -36.23
CA GLY A 52 4.81 47.88 -35.58
C GLY A 52 4.17 49.24 -35.82
N SER A 53 2.99 49.31 -36.49
CA SER A 53 2.26 50.57 -36.75
C SER A 53 2.07 51.37 -35.46
N LEU A 54 1.56 50.75 -34.40
CA LEU A 54 1.34 51.44 -33.13
C LEU A 54 2.66 51.95 -32.53
N LYS A 55 3.73 51.13 -32.54
CA LYS A 55 5.04 51.52 -31.99
C LYS A 55 5.56 52.78 -32.69
N ARG A 56 5.45 52.86 -34.03
CA ARG A 56 5.89 54.01 -34.83
C ARG A 56 5.08 55.25 -34.50
N VAL A 57 3.76 55.13 -34.45
CA VAL A 57 2.84 56.23 -34.07
C VAL A 57 3.19 56.78 -32.68
N LEU A 58 3.36 55.91 -31.67
CA LEU A 58 3.70 56.33 -30.30
C LEU A 58 5.12 56.92 -30.17
N LEU A 59 6.05 56.58 -31.07
CA LEU A 59 7.40 57.14 -31.13
C LEU A 59 7.49 58.40 -32.02
N ARG A 60 6.36 58.89 -32.55
CA ARG A 60 6.29 60.03 -33.47
C ARG A 60 7.11 59.82 -34.77
N LEU A 61 7.21 58.58 -35.21
CA LEU A 61 7.81 58.20 -36.48
C LEU A 61 6.74 58.15 -37.57
N ASP A 62 7.18 58.16 -38.83
CA ASP A 62 6.30 58.02 -39.99
C ASP A 62 5.44 56.74 -39.87
N PRO A 63 4.10 56.81 -39.87
CA PRO A 63 3.23 55.65 -39.70
C PRO A 63 3.41 54.55 -40.75
N SER A 64 3.78 54.90 -42.00
CA SER A 64 3.93 53.94 -43.11
C SER A 64 5.05 54.39 -44.04
N PRO A 65 6.33 54.12 -43.70
CA PRO A 65 7.49 54.69 -44.41
C PRO A 65 7.49 54.31 -45.89
N ASN A 66 7.19 53.06 -46.23
CA ASN A 66 7.30 52.52 -47.58
C ASN A 66 6.04 52.74 -48.45
N ASP A 67 4.97 53.31 -47.90
CA ASP A 67 3.71 53.51 -48.60
C ASP A 67 3.48 55.00 -48.92
N TYR A 68 2.75 55.31 -49.99
CA TYR A 68 2.37 56.68 -50.38
C TYR A 68 3.55 57.64 -50.67
N GLU A 69 4.66 57.12 -51.18
CA GLU A 69 5.80 57.94 -51.65
C GLU A 69 5.62 58.43 -53.10
N GLU A 70 4.74 57.81 -53.88
CA GLU A 70 4.46 58.20 -55.26
C GLU A 70 3.74 59.55 -55.34
N LYS A 71 3.96 60.28 -56.44
CA LYS A 71 3.31 61.58 -56.70
C LYS A 71 1.79 61.49 -56.80
N THR A 72 1.27 60.32 -57.15
CA THR A 72 -0.16 60.04 -57.27
C THR A 72 -0.55 58.84 -56.43
N VAL A 73 -1.72 58.90 -55.80
CA VAL A 73 -2.32 57.81 -55.04
C VAL A 73 -3.65 57.40 -55.65
N GLU A 74 -3.85 56.09 -55.84
CA GLU A 74 -5.15 55.57 -56.26
C GLU A 74 -6.06 55.33 -55.05
N LEU A 75 -7.16 56.07 -54.97
CA LEU A 75 -8.17 55.97 -53.91
C LEU A 75 -9.55 55.76 -54.54
N PHE A 76 -10.25 54.71 -54.10
CA PHE A 76 -11.58 54.33 -54.59
C PHE A 76 -11.69 54.18 -56.12
N GLY A 77 -10.60 53.78 -56.79
CA GLY A 77 -10.53 53.62 -58.26
C GLY A 77 -10.23 54.91 -59.04
N PHE A 78 -9.93 56.02 -58.35
CA PHE A 78 -9.54 57.29 -58.95
C PHE A 78 -8.07 57.62 -58.61
N GLN A 79 -7.34 58.23 -59.55
CA GLN A 79 -5.99 58.75 -59.29
C GLN A 79 -6.05 60.17 -58.74
N TRP A 80 -5.35 60.40 -57.63
CA TRP A 80 -5.27 61.68 -56.94
C TRP A 80 -3.82 62.12 -56.77
N VAL A 81 -3.56 63.43 -56.63
CA VAL A 81 -2.24 63.94 -56.25
C VAL A 81 -2.03 63.72 -54.75
N THR A 82 -1.01 62.95 -54.38
CA THR A 82 -0.82 62.44 -53.01
C THR A 82 -0.77 63.55 -51.95
N GLU A 83 -0.14 64.69 -52.26
CA GLU A 83 0.07 65.80 -51.32
C GLU A 83 -1.14 66.76 -51.22
N MET A 84 -2.11 66.68 -52.14
CA MET A 84 -3.20 67.66 -52.25
C MET A 84 -4.60 67.05 -52.05
N ALA A 85 -4.75 65.73 -52.28
CA ALA A 85 -6.07 65.09 -52.38
C ALA A 85 -6.95 65.30 -51.14
N LEU A 86 -6.35 65.23 -49.95
CA LEU A 86 -7.09 65.41 -48.71
C LEU A 86 -7.51 66.87 -48.48
N VAL A 87 -6.69 67.85 -48.88
CA VAL A 87 -7.00 69.29 -48.74
C VAL A 87 -8.10 69.71 -49.72
N GLU A 88 -8.00 69.29 -50.98
CA GLU A 88 -8.94 69.71 -52.04
C GLU A 88 -10.30 68.99 -51.96
N SER A 89 -10.36 67.77 -51.43
CA SER A 89 -11.53 66.89 -51.58
C SER A 89 -11.86 66.04 -50.34
N CYS A 90 -11.55 66.54 -49.13
CA CYS A 90 -11.81 65.84 -47.86
C CYS A 90 -13.23 65.24 -47.79
N GLY A 91 -14.28 66.07 -47.88
CA GLY A 91 -15.67 65.63 -47.75
C GLY A 91 -16.11 64.65 -48.86
N PHE A 92 -15.59 64.80 -50.08
CA PHE A 92 -15.88 63.86 -51.18
C PHE A 92 -15.24 62.49 -50.94
N LEU A 93 -13.99 62.45 -50.50
CA LEU A 93 -13.28 61.21 -50.19
C LEU A 93 -13.94 60.45 -49.01
N PHE A 94 -14.35 61.16 -47.95
CA PHE A 94 -15.13 60.55 -46.86
C PHE A 94 -16.54 60.13 -47.31
N GLY A 95 -17.14 60.84 -48.27
CA GLY A 95 -18.37 60.41 -48.95
C GLY A 95 -18.22 59.07 -49.69
N LEU A 96 -17.13 58.91 -50.44
CA LEU A 96 -16.80 57.64 -51.11
C LEU A 96 -16.54 56.51 -50.12
N LEU A 97 -15.85 56.79 -49.00
CA LEU A 97 -15.66 55.83 -47.91
C LEU A 97 -17.01 55.32 -47.39
N ARG A 98 -17.94 56.23 -47.04
CA ARG A 98 -19.29 55.87 -46.57
C ARG A 98 -20.06 55.05 -47.62
N GLN A 99 -19.93 55.39 -48.90
CA GLN A 99 -20.55 54.61 -49.99
C GLN A 99 -20.02 53.17 -50.03
N GLN A 100 -18.72 52.95 -49.85
CA GLN A 100 -18.12 51.62 -49.83
C GLN A 100 -18.56 50.80 -48.59
N ILE A 101 -18.65 51.44 -47.43
CA ILE A 101 -19.19 50.81 -46.21
C ILE A 101 -20.63 50.34 -46.47
N TYR A 102 -21.48 51.21 -47.01
CA TYR A 102 -22.87 50.86 -47.34
C TYR A 102 -22.99 49.73 -48.38
N ARG A 103 -22.08 49.67 -49.37
CA ARG A 103 -22.01 48.53 -50.31
C ARG A 103 -21.71 47.22 -49.60
N LEU A 104 -20.78 47.23 -48.65
CA LEU A 104 -20.45 46.04 -47.87
C LEU A 104 -21.63 45.60 -46.98
N GLU A 105 -22.35 46.55 -46.37
CA GLU A 105 -23.58 46.27 -45.61
C GLU A 105 -24.65 45.58 -46.47
N ASN A 106 -24.85 46.04 -47.71
CA ASN A 106 -25.78 45.41 -48.65
C ASN A 106 -25.35 43.98 -49.03
N LEU A 107 -24.05 43.74 -49.23
CA LEU A 107 -23.52 42.39 -49.48
C LEU A 107 -23.80 41.42 -48.31
N VAL A 108 -23.78 41.91 -47.08
CA VAL A 108 -24.16 41.11 -45.89
C VAL A 108 -25.63 40.72 -45.92
N GLN A 109 -26.51 41.64 -46.33
CA GLN A 109 -27.96 41.39 -46.43
C GLN A 109 -28.30 40.41 -47.56
N MET A 110 -27.54 40.41 -48.65
CA MET A 110 -27.73 39.51 -49.81
C MET A 110 -27.17 38.09 -49.61
N GLY A 111 -26.37 37.85 -48.57
CA GLY A 111 -25.63 36.61 -48.33
C GLY A 111 -26.44 35.38 -47.90
N SER A 112 -27.62 35.13 -48.48
CA SER A 112 -28.43 33.93 -48.20
C SER A 112 -28.06 32.75 -49.13
N SER A 113 -27.48 31.70 -48.53
CA SER A 113 -27.67 30.27 -48.86
C SER A 113 -27.19 29.67 -50.20
N ASP A 114 -26.20 30.23 -50.91
CA ASP A 114 -25.57 29.52 -52.05
C ASP A 114 -24.04 29.36 -51.88
N PHE A 115 -23.61 28.13 -51.53
CA PHE A 115 -22.19 27.78 -51.32
C PHE A 115 -21.30 28.03 -52.57
N GLY A 116 -21.88 28.06 -53.77
CA GLY A 116 -21.16 28.29 -55.03
C GLY A 116 -20.67 29.74 -55.24
N GLN A 117 -21.25 30.73 -54.56
CA GLN A 117 -20.88 32.15 -54.71
C GLN A 117 -19.96 32.66 -53.59
N ALA A 118 -19.62 31.82 -52.61
CA ALA A 118 -18.88 32.23 -51.42
C ALA A 118 -17.49 32.83 -51.72
N ALA A 119 -16.78 32.32 -52.73
CA ALA A 119 -15.46 32.83 -53.12
C ALA A 119 -15.54 34.22 -53.78
N HIS A 120 -16.55 34.44 -54.64
CA HIS A 120 -16.79 35.74 -55.27
C HIS A 120 -17.16 36.79 -54.22
N LEU A 121 -18.14 36.48 -53.36
CA LEU A 121 -18.58 37.36 -52.28
C LEU A 121 -17.44 37.69 -51.30
N HIS A 122 -16.57 36.73 -51.01
CA HIS A 122 -15.37 36.96 -50.21
C HIS A 122 -14.42 37.96 -50.88
N SER A 123 -14.09 37.76 -52.16
CA SER A 123 -13.16 38.64 -52.90
C SER A 123 -13.69 40.05 -53.08
N GLU A 124 -14.99 40.21 -53.31
CA GLU A 124 -15.64 41.52 -53.43
C GLU A 124 -15.63 42.25 -52.09
N ALA A 125 -16.01 41.57 -51.01
CA ALA A 125 -15.99 42.12 -49.67
C ALA A 125 -14.56 42.46 -49.18
N GLU A 126 -13.58 41.63 -49.52
CA GLU A 126 -12.16 41.88 -49.24
C GLU A 126 -11.65 43.14 -49.98
N SER A 127 -11.99 43.28 -51.26
CA SER A 127 -11.64 44.45 -52.07
C SER A 127 -12.23 45.73 -51.48
N ILE A 128 -13.52 45.72 -51.09
CA ILE A 128 -14.18 46.87 -50.47
C ILE A 128 -13.47 47.25 -49.17
N ARG A 129 -13.24 46.27 -48.28
CA ARG A 129 -12.53 46.49 -47.02
C ARG A 129 -11.14 47.08 -47.25
N HIS A 130 -10.40 46.55 -48.22
CA HIS A 130 -9.06 47.04 -48.57
C HIS A 130 -9.08 48.50 -49.05
N GLN A 131 -10.05 48.89 -49.89
CA GLN A 131 -10.20 50.28 -50.33
C GLN A 131 -10.46 51.25 -49.17
N CYS A 132 -11.34 50.87 -48.24
CA CYS A 132 -11.60 51.65 -47.03
C CYS A 132 -10.34 51.81 -46.16
N LEU A 133 -9.59 50.74 -45.96
CA LEU A 133 -8.34 50.75 -45.19
C LEU A 133 -7.25 51.60 -45.84
N LYS A 134 -7.09 51.48 -47.16
CA LYS A 134 -6.12 52.26 -47.94
C LYS A 134 -6.38 53.75 -47.76
N PHE A 135 -7.64 54.18 -47.84
CA PHE A 135 -7.97 55.59 -47.61
C PHE A 135 -7.68 56.06 -46.18
N LEU A 136 -8.06 55.32 -45.15
CA LEU A 136 -7.82 55.74 -43.76
C LEU A 136 -6.33 55.74 -43.38
N HIS A 137 -5.55 54.81 -43.93
CA HIS A 137 -4.09 54.82 -43.79
C HIS A 137 -3.47 56.02 -44.52
N TYR A 138 -3.96 56.35 -45.72
CA TYR A 138 -3.56 57.55 -46.43
C TYR A 138 -3.82 58.81 -45.60
N VAL A 139 -5.00 58.96 -44.97
CA VAL A 139 -5.30 60.09 -44.08
C VAL A 139 -4.27 60.20 -42.95
N LYS A 140 -3.95 59.09 -42.28
CA LYS A 140 -2.95 59.03 -41.21
C LYS A 140 -1.56 59.48 -41.69
N VAL A 141 -1.11 58.97 -42.85
CA VAL A 141 0.20 59.31 -43.44
C VAL A 141 0.22 60.75 -43.92
N PHE A 142 -0.87 61.23 -44.51
CA PHE A 142 -1.02 62.61 -44.98
C PHE A 142 -0.83 63.61 -43.85
N ILE A 143 -1.54 63.41 -42.73
CA ILE A 143 -1.41 64.26 -41.54
C ILE A 143 0.02 64.26 -41.02
N PHE A 144 0.72 63.12 -41.13
CA PHE A 144 2.10 63.05 -40.69
C PHE A 144 3.07 63.78 -41.64
N ARG A 145 2.97 63.56 -42.95
CA ARG A 145 3.97 64.03 -43.93
C ARG A 145 3.70 65.45 -44.44
N TYR A 146 2.44 65.80 -44.67
CA TYR A 146 2.07 66.95 -45.49
C TYR A 146 1.31 68.03 -44.72
N LEU A 147 0.69 67.73 -43.57
CA LEU A 147 0.00 68.76 -42.78
C LEU A 147 1.01 69.64 -42.02
N GLU A 148 1.14 70.91 -42.42
CA GLU A 148 1.90 71.90 -41.65
C GLU A 148 1.07 72.49 -40.50
N PRO A 149 1.65 72.69 -39.29
CA PRO A 149 0.97 73.41 -38.22
C PRO A 149 0.80 74.89 -38.59
N PRO A 150 -0.32 75.54 -38.24
CA PRO A 150 -0.57 76.93 -38.59
C PRO A 150 0.55 77.82 -38.02
N LYS A 151 1.25 78.53 -38.91
CA LYS A 151 2.26 79.54 -38.54
C LYS A 151 1.49 80.77 -38.04
N VAL A 152 1.66 81.09 -36.76
CA VAL A 152 1.17 82.36 -36.22
C VAL A 152 2.02 83.46 -36.86
N GLU A 153 1.36 84.42 -37.51
CA GLU A 153 1.91 85.62 -38.18
C GLU A 153 2.12 85.51 -39.70
N ASN A 154 1.08 85.86 -40.47
CA ASN A 154 1.19 86.86 -41.55
C ASN A 154 -0.20 87.34 -41.99
N ASP A 155 -0.45 88.64 -41.83
CA ASP A 155 -1.70 89.35 -42.09
C ASP A 155 -1.84 89.68 -43.60
N GLY A 156 -1.65 88.67 -44.46
CA GLY A 156 -1.72 88.78 -45.93
C GLY A 156 -2.85 87.96 -46.53
N MET A 157 -3.29 88.30 -47.76
CA MET A 157 -4.24 87.47 -48.52
C MET A 157 -3.61 86.09 -48.77
N LEU A 158 -4.09 85.08 -48.05
CA LEU A 158 -3.69 83.68 -48.21
C LEU A 158 -4.10 83.19 -49.59
N HIS A 159 -3.26 82.34 -50.20
CA HIS A 159 -3.65 81.64 -51.43
C HIS A 159 -4.86 80.73 -51.14
N PRO A 160 -5.82 80.54 -52.07
CA PRO A 160 -7.01 79.71 -51.82
C PRO A 160 -6.71 78.29 -51.33
N TYR A 161 -5.56 77.74 -51.73
CA TYR A 161 -5.06 76.46 -51.22
C TYR A 161 -4.61 76.53 -49.76
N GLU A 162 -3.89 77.58 -49.35
CA GLU A 162 -3.44 77.77 -47.96
C GLU A 162 -4.64 77.99 -47.01
N GLU A 163 -5.71 78.63 -47.50
CA GLU A 163 -6.97 78.77 -46.77
C GLU A 163 -7.67 77.42 -46.56
N LEU A 164 -7.71 76.57 -47.58
CA LEU A 164 -8.24 75.20 -47.45
C LEU A 164 -7.37 74.32 -46.54
N GLU A 165 -6.04 74.46 -46.62
CA GLU A 165 -5.09 73.72 -45.80
C GLU A 165 -5.21 74.10 -44.30
N THR A 166 -5.40 75.37 -43.99
CA THR A 166 -5.63 75.84 -42.60
C THR A 166 -6.98 75.40 -42.03
N GLN A 167 -8.00 75.23 -42.88
CA GLN A 167 -9.33 74.73 -42.47
C GLN A 167 -9.38 73.20 -42.36
N LEU A 168 -8.48 72.48 -43.04
CA LEU A 168 -8.49 71.01 -43.12
C LEU A 168 -8.59 70.31 -41.74
N PRO A 169 -7.83 70.68 -40.69
CA PRO A 169 -7.97 70.03 -39.38
C PRO A 169 -9.39 70.09 -38.81
N SER A 170 -10.10 71.20 -39.02
CA SER A 170 -11.47 71.39 -38.56
C SER A 170 -12.44 70.47 -39.32
N VAL A 171 -12.37 70.49 -40.65
CA VAL A 171 -13.18 69.65 -41.55
C VAL A 171 -12.91 68.16 -41.30
N LEU A 172 -11.66 67.79 -41.04
CA LEU A 172 -11.29 66.41 -40.76
C LEU A 172 -11.91 65.90 -39.45
N VAL A 173 -11.96 66.71 -38.38
CA VAL A 173 -12.63 66.33 -37.12
C VAL A 173 -14.13 66.10 -37.35
N GLU A 174 -14.76 66.92 -38.20
CA GLU A 174 -16.18 66.78 -38.55
C GLU A 174 -16.46 65.51 -39.36
N GLU A 175 -15.66 65.23 -40.38
CA GLU A 175 -15.80 64.01 -41.18
C GLU A 175 -15.51 62.73 -40.37
N LEU A 176 -14.54 62.78 -39.45
CA LEU A 176 -14.28 61.69 -38.51
C LEU A 176 -15.47 61.51 -37.54
N HIS A 177 -16.06 62.60 -37.04
CA HIS A 177 -17.25 62.52 -36.21
C HIS A 177 -18.42 61.90 -36.99
N ALA A 178 -18.69 62.37 -38.21
CA ALA A 178 -19.73 61.82 -39.08
C ALA A 178 -19.49 60.34 -39.38
N LEU A 179 -18.23 59.91 -39.56
CA LEU A 179 -17.86 58.52 -39.74
C LEU A 179 -18.15 57.68 -38.48
N THR A 180 -17.81 58.16 -37.28
CA THR A 180 -18.12 57.45 -36.03
C THR A 180 -19.63 57.28 -35.81
N VAL A 181 -20.41 58.29 -36.16
CA VAL A 181 -21.88 58.23 -36.08
C VAL A 181 -22.45 57.26 -37.12
N HIS A 182 -21.90 57.24 -38.33
CA HIS A 182 -22.35 56.34 -39.40
C HIS A 182 -22.08 54.87 -39.08
N VAL A 183 -20.89 54.56 -38.57
CA VAL A 183 -20.47 53.18 -38.20
C VAL A 183 -21.20 52.70 -36.95
N GLY A 184 -21.56 53.61 -36.04
CA GLY A 184 -22.31 53.30 -34.83
C GLY A 184 -21.53 52.46 -33.80
N HIS A 185 -22.25 51.98 -32.79
CA HIS A 185 -21.69 51.17 -31.71
C HIS A 185 -21.49 49.70 -32.13
N LEU A 186 -20.37 49.09 -31.73
CA LEU A 186 -20.07 47.69 -32.05
C LEU A 186 -21.09 46.73 -31.42
N ARG A 187 -21.67 47.09 -30.26
CA ARG A 187 -22.66 46.26 -29.57
C ARG A 187 -24.05 46.27 -30.23
N GLU A 188 -24.34 47.29 -31.04
CA GLU A 188 -25.62 47.49 -31.74
C GLU A 188 -25.63 46.81 -33.11
N LEU A 189 -24.51 46.20 -33.52
CA LEU A 189 -24.42 45.44 -34.75
C LEU A 189 -25.43 44.28 -34.76
N PRO A 190 -26.04 43.99 -35.92
CA PRO A 190 -26.95 42.86 -36.08
C PRO A 190 -26.36 41.52 -35.59
N SER A 191 -27.20 40.68 -34.99
CA SER A 191 -26.76 39.41 -34.37
C SER A 191 -26.07 38.45 -35.36
N ASN A 192 -26.45 38.48 -36.65
CA ASN A 192 -25.79 37.74 -37.73
C ASN A 192 -24.36 38.24 -38.02
N VAL A 193 -24.08 39.53 -37.82
CA VAL A 193 -22.74 40.12 -37.95
C VAL A 193 -21.91 39.79 -36.71
N LEU A 194 -22.49 39.92 -35.50
CA LEU A 194 -21.81 39.54 -34.26
C LEU A 194 -21.50 38.04 -34.18
N ALA A 195 -22.32 37.17 -34.79
CA ALA A 195 -22.02 35.75 -34.90
C ALA A 195 -20.72 35.47 -35.69
N ALA A 196 -20.32 36.38 -36.58
CA ALA A 196 -19.12 36.23 -37.40
C ALA A 196 -17.81 36.20 -36.58
N PHE A 197 -17.81 36.68 -35.33
CA PHE A 197 -16.69 36.53 -34.40
C PHE A 197 -16.28 35.08 -34.16
N THR A 198 -17.20 34.12 -34.32
CA THR A 198 -16.97 32.69 -34.01
C THR A 198 -16.56 31.86 -35.23
N ILE A 199 -16.53 32.46 -36.42
CA ILE A 199 -16.23 31.75 -37.67
C ILE A 199 -14.73 31.45 -37.75
N GLN A 200 -14.37 30.17 -37.70
CA GLN A 200 -13.02 29.69 -37.97
C GLN A 200 -13.03 28.97 -39.33
N ASN A 201 -12.52 29.61 -40.38
CA ASN A 201 -12.42 28.98 -41.71
C ASN A 201 -10.96 28.70 -42.08
N GLN A 202 -10.63 27.41 -42.24
CA GLN A 202 -9.29 26.95 -42.62
C GLN A 202 -8.92 27.29 -44.06
N ALA A 203 -9.91 27.55 -44.93
CA ALA A 203 -9.69 27.87 -46.34
C ALA A 203 -9.43 29.36 -46.62
N LYS A 204 -9.30 30.22 -45.59
CA LYS A 204 -9.18 31.69 -45.68
C LYS A 204 -10.32 32.41 -46.46
N VAL A 205 -11.39 31.71 -46.85
CA VAL A 205 -12.60 32.29 -47.46
C VAL A 205 -13.60 32.69 -46.38
N PHE A 206 -13.91 33.97 -46.25
CA PHE A 206 -14.79 34.50 -45.21
C PHE A 206 -16.06 35.14 -45.78
N PRO A 207 -17.22 35.02 -45.10
CA PRO A 207 -18.45 35.66 -45.55
C PRO A 207 -18.35 37.21 -45.44
N PRO A 208 -19.15 37.97 -46.20
CA PRO A 208 -19.18 39.43 -46.12
C PRO A 208 -19.39 39.97 -44.68
N SER A 209 -20.14 39.25 -43.83
CA SER A 209 -20.37 39.64 -42.43
C SER A 209 -19.10 39.65 -41.59
N TRP A 210 -18.14 38.77 -41.89
CA TRP A 210 -16.83 38.76 -41.26
C TRP A 210 -16.02 39.98 -41.67
N HIS A 211 -16.02 40.32 -42.96
CA HIS A 211 -15.31 41.50 -43.49
C HIS A 211 -15.89 42.80 -42.94
N LEU A 212 -17.21 42.92 -42.90
CA LEU A 212 -17.89 44.08 -42.32
C LEU A 212 -17.51 44.23 -40.85
N LEU A 213 -17.62 43.17 -40.05
CA LEU A 213 -17.28 43.21 -38.64
C LEU A 213 -15.84 43.69 -38.39
N HIS A 214 -14.86 43.16 -39.12
CA HIS A 214 -13.47 43.57 -38.95
C HIS A 214 -13.18 44.96 -39.52
N LEU A 215 -13.88 45.39 -40.59
CA LEU A 215 -13.84 46.77 -41.06
C LEU A 215 -14.35 47.74 -39.99
N HIS A 216 -15.42 47.41 -39.26
CA HIS A 216 -15.87 48.23 -38.13
C HIS A 216 -14.78 48.32 -37.06
N LEU A 217 -14.08 47.23 -36.72
CA LEU A 217 -12.95 47.28 -35.78
C LEU A 217 -11.82 48.18 -36.29
N ASP A 218 -11.47 48.05 -37.57
CA ASP A 218 -10.43 48.85 -38.21
C ASP A 218 -10.77 50.34 -38.19
N ILE A 219 -11.99 50.71 -38.59
CA ILE A 219 -12.43 52.11 -38.59
C ILE A 219 -12.40 52.67 -37.16
N ASN A 220 -12.94 51.92 -36.18
CA ASN A 220 -12.95 52.35 -34.79
C ASN A 220 -11.54 52.62 -34.25
N TRP A 221 -10.56 51.76 -34.59
CA TRP A 221 -9.16 51.95 -34.20
C TRP A 221 -8.46 53.07 -34.98
N LEU A 222 -8.60 53.09 -36.30
CA LEU A 222 -7.94 54.07 -37.17
C LEU A 222 -8.41 55.50 -36.89
N VAL A 223 -9.68 55.70 -36.53
CA VAL A 223 -10.15 57.02 -36.07
C VAL A 223 -9.38 57.48 -34.82
N LEU A 224 -9.14 56.59 -33.85
CA LEU A 224 -8.35 56.92 -32.64
C LEU A 224 -6.89 57.21 -32.99
N GLU A 225 -6.28 56.43 -33.88
CA GLU A 225 -4.92 56.67 -34.37
C GLU A 225 -4.83 58.01 -35.10
N VAL A 226 -5.75 58.31 -36.02
CA VAL A 226 -5.78 59.56 -36.80
C VAL A 226 -5.95 60.76 -35.87
N LEU A 227 -6.89 60.71 -34.93
CA LEU A 227 -7.08 61.79 -33.93
C LEU A 227 -5.85 61.97 -33.04
N HIS A 228 -5.15 60.88 -32.71
CA HIS A 228 -3.89 60.96 -31.96
C HIS A 228 -2.76 61.60 -32.78
N VAL A 229 -2.55 61.17 -34.03
CA VAL A 229 -1.54 61.73 -34.93
C VAL A 229 -1.82 63.20 -35.23
N LEU A 230 -3.08 63.57 -35.47
CA LEU A 230 -3.52 64.95 -35.66
C LEU A 230 -3.20 65.81 -34.43
N GLY A 231 -3.53 65.31 -33.24
CA GLY A 231 -3.21 65.98 -31.98
C GLY A 231 -1.71 66.17 -31.78
N GLU A 232 -0.88 65.16 -32.06
CA GLU A 232 0.58 65.27 -31.93
C GLU A 232 1.20 66.21 -32.97
N LYS A 233 0.72 66.20 -34.22
CA LYS A 233 1.20 67.10 -35.30
C LYS A 233 0.90 68.56 -35.01
N LEU A 234 -0.27 68.87 -34.47
CA LEU A 234 -0.66 70.22 -34.05
C LEU A 234 -0.16 70.58 -32.64
N LYS A 235 0.87 69.89 -32.14
CA LYS A 235 1.50 70.13 -30.82
C LYS A 235 0.47 70.17 -29.67
N ARG A 236 -0.59 69.37 -29.78
CA ARG A 236 -1.71 69.23 -28.83
C ARG A 236 -2.56 70.49 -28.66
N GLN A 237 -2.58 71.37 -29.65
CA GLN A 237 -3.57 72.44 -29.71
C GLN A 237 -4.97 71.85 -29.94
N VAL A 238 -5.98 72.50 -29.36
CA VAL A 238 -7.38 72.09 -29.48
C VAL A 238 -7.88 72.48 -30.87
N VAL A 239 -8.35 71.50 -31.64
CA VAL A 239 -8.98 71.72 -32.94
C VAL A 239 -10.48 71.71 -32.76
N TYR A 240 -11.14 72.81 -33.11
CA TYR A 240 -12.59 72.96 -33.07
C TYR A 240 -13.20 72.57 -34.42
N ALA A 241 -14.31 71.86 -34.38
CA ALA A 241 -15.16 71.57 -35.54
C ALA A 241 -16.07 72.77 -35.82
N ASN A 242 -15.57 73.74 -36.60
CA ASN A 242 -16.17 75.07 -36.70
C ASN A 242 -17.56 75.04 -37.36
N HIS A 243 -17.77 74.23 -38.39
CA HIS A 243 -19.05 74.11 -39.06
C HIS A 243 -20.06 73.36 -38.18
N PHE A 244 -19.62 72.31 -37.48
CA PHE A 244 -20.46 71.61 -36.50
C PHE A 244 -20.90 72.54 -35.37
N ILE A 245 -19.98 73.30 -34.77
CA ILE A 245 -20.28 74.27 -33.70
C ILE A 245 -21.29 75.32 -34.20
N ASN A 246 -21.10 75.83 -35.42
CA ASN A 246 -22.01 76.80 -36.02
C ASN A 246 -23.42 76.22 -36.27
N LEU A 247 -23.55 74.92 -36.50
CA LEU A 247 -24.82 74.24 -36.77
C LEU A 247 -25.55 73.76 -35.51
N THR A 248 -24.82 73.17 -34.55
CA THR A 248 -25.41 72.48 -33.39
C THR A 248 -25.29 73.26 -32.08
N GLY A 249 -24.38 74.24 -32.01
CA GLY A 249 -24.04 74.96 -30.79
C GLY A 249 -23.23 74.14 -29.77
N GLU A 250 -22.88 72.88 -30.07
CA GLU A 250 -22.10 72.01 -29.20
C GLU A 250 -20.60 72.10 -29.52
N ASN A 251 -19.77 72.18 -28.47
CA ASN A 251 -18.32 72.24 -28.60
C ASN A 251 -17.72 70.86 -28.92
N LEU A 252 -17.65 70.51 -30.21
CA LEU A 252 -16.93 69.35 -30.69
C LEU A 252 -15.46 69.71 -30.99
N THR A 253 -14.54 68.96 -30.37
CA THR A 253 -13.10 69.12 -30.56
C THR A 253 -12.45 67.78 -30.86
N ASN A 254 -11.23 67.78 -31.40
CA ASN A 254 -10.45 66.56 -31.57
C ASN A 254 -10.22 65.80 -30.25
N ILE A 255 -10.06 66.50 -29.12
CA ILE A 255 -9.87 65.89 -27.80
C ILE A 255 -11.18 65.28 -27.29
N SER A 256 -12.28 66.04 -27.31
CA SER A 256 -13.59 65.55 -26.85
C SER A 256 -14.14 64.42 -27.73
N LEU A 257 -13.87 64.45 -29.04
CA LEU A 257 -14.19 63.35 -29.96
C LEU A 257 -13.38 62.09 -29.62
N PHE A 258 -12.07 62.23 -29.36
CA PHE A 258 -11.22 61.10 -28.96
C PHE A 258 -11.72 60.46 -27.66
N GLU A 259 -11.98 61.27 -26.63
CA GLU A 259 -12.45 60.79 -25.32
C GLU A 259 -13.82 60.12 -25.42
N LYS A 260 -14.79 60.73 -26.11
CA LYS A 260 -16.12 60.17 -26.33
C LYS A 260 -16.06 58.86 -27.12
N HIS A 261 -15.31 58.82 -28.22
CA HIS A 261 -15.17 57.64 -29.06
C HIS A 261 -14.47 56.49 -28.33
N CYS A 262 -13.39 56.79 -27.60
CA CYS A 262 -12.67 55.82 -26.79
C CYS A 262 -13.55 55.26 -25.65
N GLY A 263 -14.28 56.12 -24.94
CA GLY A 263 -15.21 55.70 -23.89
C GLY A 263 -16.33 54.81 -24.41
N ASN A 264 -16.92 55.16 -25.55
CA ASN A 264 -17.91 54.34 -26.25
C ASN A 264 -17.34 52.97 -26.62
N LEU A 265 -16.12 52.94 -27.16
CA LEU A 265 -15.47 51.70 -27.56
C LEU A 265 -15.18 50.77 -26.36
N ILE A 266 -14.70 51.32 -25.23
CA ILE A 266 -14.52 50.55 -23.99
C ILE A 266 -15.87 49.99 -23.50
N SER A 267 -16.93 50.79 -23.57
CA SER A 267 -18.28 50.35 -23.21
C SER A 267 -18.80 49.22 -24.09
N ASP A 268 -18.56 49.30 -25.40
CA ASP A 268 -18.92 48.25 -26.35
C ASP A 268 -18.14 46.96 -26.07
N LEU A 269 -16.84 47.06 -25.82
CA LEU A 269 -16.00 45.90 -25.50
C LEU A 269 -16.42 45.23 -24.18
N ILE A 270 -16.77 46.00 -23.15
CA ILE A 270 -17.32 45.48 -21.90
C ILE A 270 -18.68 44.80 -22.16
N SER A 271 -19.54 45.41 -22.98
CA SER A 271 -20.85 44.83 -23.34
C SER A 271 -20.71 43.49 -24.09
N LEU A 272 -19.75 43.38 -25.01
CA LEU A 272 -19.41 42.13 -25.69
C LEU A 272 -18.90 41.06 -24.70
N ALA A 273 -18.08 41.47 -23.73
CA ALA A 273 -17.60 40.58 -22.68
C ALA A 273 -18.74 40.10 -21.75
N VAL A 274 -19.71 40.97 -21.41
CA VAL A 274 -20.92 40.60 -20.64
C VAL A 274 -21.70 39.50 -21.36
N ASN A 275 -21.95 39.67 -22.66
CA ASN A 275 -22.67 38.68 -23.47
C ASN A 275 -21.99 37.30 -23.43
N LYS A 276 -20.66 37.27 -23.40
CA LYS A 276 -19.90 36.03 -23.27
C LYS A 276 -19.97 35.45 -21.86
N TYR A 277 -19.86 36.29 -20.83
CA TYR A 277 -19.92 35.90 -19.43
C TYR A 277 -21.24 35.21 -19.06
N THR A 278 -22.38 35.58 -19.66
CA THR A 278 -23.67 34.92 -19.38
C THR A 278 -23.67 33.39 -19.59
N LYS A 279 -22.69 32.87 -20.35
CA LYS A 279 -22.51 31.43 -20.63
C LYS A 279 -21.41 30.78 -19.77
N VAL A 280 -20.67 31.55 -18.99
CA VAL A 280 -19.53 31.09 -18.20
C VAL A 280 -19.98 30.57 -16.84
N ARG A 281 -19.60 29.35 -16.51
CA ARG A 281 -19.80 28.79 -15.17
C ARG A 281 -18.71 29.33 -14.22
N PRO A 282 -18.99 29.51 -12.92
CA PRO A 282 -17.98 29.95 -11.96
C PRO A 282 -16.71 29.08 -11.95
N SER A 283 -16.84 27.76 -12.17
CA SER A 283 -15.72 26.81 -12.29
C SER A 283 -14.85 27.01 -13.53
N GLU A 284 -15.39 27.60 -14.59
CA GLU A 284 -14.73 27.81 -15.89
C GLU A 284 -14.21 29.25 -16.03
N ALA A 285 -14.44 30.10 -15.02
CA ALA A 285 -14.19 31.53 -15.06
C ALA A 285 -12.78 31.87 -15.59
N LEU A 286 -11.72 31.31 -15.00
CA LEU A 286 -10.33 31.58 -15.41
C LEU A 286 -9.88 30.88 -16.69
N THR A 287 -10.61 29.87 -17.17
CA THR A 287 -10.27 29.12 -18.39
C THR A 287 -10.97 29.65 -19.63
N SER A 288 -12.07 30.39 -19.45
CA SER A 288 -12.83 31.01 -20.53
C SER A 288 -12.09 32.24 -21.09
N SER A 289 -12.15 32.49 -22.40
CA SER A 289 -11.59 33.72 -22.96
C SER A 289 -12.60 34.87 -22.87
N HIS A 290 -12.17 36.08 -22.54
CA HIS A 290 -13.06 37.25 -22.44
C HIS A 290 -13.40 37.90 -23.79
N TYR A 291 -12.64 37.59 -24.83
CA TYR A 291 -12.80 38.14 -26.18
C TYR A 291 -13.43 37.12 -27.15
N PRO A 292 -14.30 37.53 -28.08
CA PRO A 292 -14.86 36.65 -29.11
C PRO A 292 -13.84 36.13 -30.13
N CYS A 293 -12.87 36.96 -30.54
CA CYS A 293 -11.78 36.61 -31.47
C CYS A 293 -10.46 37.30 -31.08
N THR A 294 -9.35 36.91 -31.70
CA THR A 294 -8.01 37.49 -31.44
C THR A 294 -7.91 38.98 -31.78
N CYS A 295 -8.73 39.50 -32.70
CA CYS A 295 -8.77 40.93 -33.02
C CYS A 295 -9.30 41.77 -31.87
N ILE A 296 -10.30 41.27 -31.14
CA ILE A 296 -10.80 41.95 -29.94
C ILE A 296 -9.74 41.93 -28.82
N LYS A 297 -8.99 40.84 -28.68
CA LYS A 297 -7.82 40.78 -27.78
C LYS A 297 -6.78 41.83 -28.17
N GLU A 298 -6.46 41.93 -29.47
CA GLU A 298 -5.53 42.94 -29.99
C GLU A 298 -6.04 44.36 -29.71
N LEU A 299 -7.32 44.65 -29.97
CA LEU A 299 -7.93 45.95 -29.71
C LEU A 299 -7.84 46.35 -28.23
N TRP A 300 -8.07 45.42 -27.30
CA TRP A 300 -7.85 45.67 -25.87
C TRP A 300 -6.40 46.08 -25.57
N ILE A 301 -5.42 45.38 -26.15
CA ILE A 301 -3.99 45.69 -25.94
C ILE A 301 -3.63 47.05 -26.56
N LEU A 302 -4.12 47.34 -27.77
CA LEU A 302 -3.93 48.60 -28.46
C LEU A 302 -4.45 49.78 -27.62
N LEU A 303 -5.65 49.65 -27.05
CA LEU A 303 -6.25 50.67 -26.17
C LEU A 303 -5.45 50.84 -24.88
N ILE A 304 -4.99 49.75 -24.25
CA ILE A 304 -4.12 49.81 -23.06
C ILE A 304 -2.85 50.63 -23.39
N GLN A 305 -2.12 50.26 -24.45
CA GLN A 305 -0.85 50.93 -24.78
C GLN A 305 -1.05 52.41 -25.18
N LEU A 306 -2.12 52.72 -25.93
CA LEU A 306 -2.42 54.09 -26.37
C LEU A 306 -2.81 54.98 -25.18
N LEU A 307 -3.71 54.52 -24.30
CA LEU A 307 -4.16 55.31 -23.15
C LEU A 307 -3.07 55.48 -22.10
N ASP A 308 -2.29 54.44 -21.81
CA ASP A 308 -1.16 54.54 -20.88
C ASP A 308 -0.08 55.52 -21.41
N TYR A 309 0.16 55.54 -22.72
CA TYR A 309 1.06 56.51 -23.33
C TYR A 309 0.52 57.94 -23.20
N ARG A 310 -0.77 58.15 -23.50
CA ARG A 310 -1.42 59.47 -23.40
C ARG A 310 -1.49 59.98 -21.97
N ASN A 311 -1.78 59.11 -20.99
CA ASN A 311 -1.79 59.45 -19.57
C ASN A 311 -0.42 59.99 -19.11
N LYS A 312 0.67 59.29 -19.45
CA LYS A 312 2.05 59.72 -19.13
C LYS A 312 2.43 61.05 -19.79
N GLY A 313 1.89 61.33 -20.98
CA GLY A 313 2.23 62.53 -21.76
C GLY A 313 1.36 63.75 -21.47
N SER A 314 0.09 63.57 -21.06
CA SER A 314 -0.93 64.64 -21.08
C SER A 314 -1.86 64.64 -19.86
N ASN A 315 -1.63 63.77 -18.86
CA ASN A 315 -2.43 63.66 -17.63
C ASN A 315 -3.94 63.38 -17.88
N THR A 316 -4.27 62.79 -19.03
CA THR A 316 -5.63 62.30 -19.38
C THR A 316 -5.99 61.05 -18.58
N GLU A 317 -7.25 60.64 -18.55
CA GLU A 317 -7.66 59.41 -17.86
C GLU A 317 -6.85 58.17 -18.32
N CYS A 318 -6.43 57.33 -17.37
CA CYS A 318 -5.77 56.06 -17.69
C CYS A 318 -6.79 54.98 -18.05
N PHE A 319 -6.32 53.89 -18.67
CA PHE A 319 -7.18 52.77 -19.08
C PHE A 319 -8.06 52.24 -17.94
N TRP A 320 -7.47 52.00 -16.76
CA TRP A 320 -8.21 51.50 -15.60
C TRP A 320 -9.26 52.48 -15.08
N SER A 321 -9.03 53.80 -15.17
CA SER A 321 -10.02 54.81 -14.80
C SER A 321 -11.29 54.67 -15.65
N LEU A 322 -11.11 54.60 -16.97
CA LEU A 322 -12.20 54.51 -17.93
C LEU A 322 -12.99 53.20 -17.78
N VAL A 323 -12.29 52.07 -17.58
CA VAL A 323 -12.92 50.77 -17.29
C VAL A 323 -13.70 50.81 -15.97
N ASN A 324 -13.13 51.37 -14.90
CA ASN A 324 -13.78 51.47 -13.60
C ASN A 324 -15.04 52.34 -13.66
N THR A 325 -14.98 53.51 -14.31
CA THR A 325 -16.13 54.40 -14.51
C THR A 325 -17.23 53.68 -15.29
N THR A 326 -16.87 52.95 -16.36
CA THR A 326 -17.84 52.20 -17.16
C THR A 326 -18.49 51.08 -16.34
N LEU A 327 -17.71 50.29 -15.60
CA LEU A 327 -18.25 49.25 -14.72
C LEU A 327 -19.16 49.85 -13.64
N LYS A 328 -18.76 50.95 -12.99
CA LYS A 328 -19.55 51.66 -11.96
C LYS A 328 -20.86 52.21 -12.52
N SER A 329 -20.85 52.77 -13.73
CA SER A 329 -22.07 53.19 -14.43
C SER A 329 -23.05 52.03 -14.65
N ILE A 330 -22.53 50.82 -14.95
CA ILE A 330 -23.34 49.61 -15.05
C ILE A 330 -23.86 49.15 -13.66
N PHE A 331 -23.12 49.41 -12.58
CA PHE A 331 -23.55 49.10 -11.19
C PHE A 331 -24.69 49.98 -10.67
N GLU A 332 -24.76 51.26 -11.07
CA GLU A 332 -25.55 52.29 -10.36
C GLU A 332 -26.96 52.57 -10.92
N ARG A 333 -27.46 51.81 -11.91
CA ARG A 333 -28.73 52.17 -12.57
C ARG A 333 -29.93 52.14 -11.58
N PRO A 334 -30.60 53.28 -11.30
CA PRO A 334 -31.84 53.31 -10.54
C PRO A 334 -32.99 52.84 -11.41
N SER A 335 -33.92 52.09 -10.84
CA SER A 335 -35.13 51.57 -11.48
C SER A 335 -36.18 52.63 -11.85
N THR A 336 -35.84 53.92 -11.90
CA THR A 336 -36.78 55.03 -12.15
C THR A 336 -36.10 56.22 -12.84
N SER A 337 -36.34 56.42 -14.14
CA SER A 337 -36.70 57.70 -14.79
C SER A 337 -36.55 57.61 -16.31
N GLU A 338 -37.62 58.00 -17.01
CA GLU A 338 -37.62 58.33 -18.43
C GLU A 338 -36.60 59.44 -18.72
N GLY A 339 -35.64 59.16 -19.60
CA GLY A 339 -34.61 60.12 -20.03
C GLY A 339 -33.71 59.47 -21.06
N VAL A 340 -33.74 60.01 -22.28
CA VAL A 340 -33.03 59.55 -23.48
C VAL A 340 -31.52 59.45 -23.21
N SER A 341 -31.04 58.26 -22.86
CA SER A 341 -29.63 57.87 -22.91
C SER A 341 -29.56 56.45 -23.46
N GLY A 342 -28.87 56.28 -24.59
CA GLY A 342 -28.83 55.08 -25.44
C GLY A 342 -28.08 53.88 -24.84
N PHE A 343 -28.36 53.54 -23.58
CA PHE A 343 -27.85 52.35 -22.91
C PHE A 343 -28.99 51.37 -22.64
N GLU A 344 -29.52 50.73 -23.68
CA GLU A 344 -30.25 49.46 -23.50
C GLU A 344 -29.24 48.32 -23.59
N THR A 345 -28.71 47.89 -22.44
CA THR A 345 -27.77 46.76 -22.35
C THR A 345 -28.39 45.60 -21.58
N VAL A 346 -28.03 44.39 -22.03
CA VAL A 346 -28.49 43.09 -21.51
C VAL A 346 -28.34 43.01 -19.98
N PRO A 347 -29.37 42.61 -19.22
CA PRO A 347 -29.27 42.50 -17.77
C PRO A 347 -28.32 41.35 -17.37
N CYS A 348 -27.12 41.69 -16.90
CA CYS A 348 -26.21 40.72 -16.31
C CYS A 348 -26.68 40.38 -14.90
N LYS A 349 -27.08 39.13 -14.68
CA LYS A 349 -27.64 38.64 -13.41
C LYS A 349 -26.68 38.70 -12.22
N ASP A 350 -25.35 38.67 -12.48
CA ASP A 350 -24.31 38.68 -11.46
C ASP A 350 -23.17 39.63 -11.85
N LEU A 351 -23.39 40.93 -11.64
CA LEU A 351 -22.45 42.00 -12.02
C LEU A 351 -21.15 41.97 -11.20
N LEU A 352 -21.21 41.49 -9.95
CA LEU A 352 -20.05 41.41 -9.07
C LEU A 352 -19.07 40.35 -9.56
N SER A 353 -19.57 39.14 -9.86
CA SER A 353 -18.76 38.07 -10.41
C SER A 353 -18.24 38.41 -11.82
N PHE A 354 -19.04 39.08 -12.65
CA PHE A 354 -18.56 39.61 -13.94
C PHE A 354 -17.38 40.57 -13.77
N SER A 355 -17.45 41.48 -12.79
CA SER A 355 -16.38 42.45 -12.53
C SER A 355 -15.08 41.76 -12.10
N TRP A 356 -15.15 40.72 -11.25
CA TRP A 356 -13.98 39.89 -10.92
C TRP A 356 -13.41 39.17 -12.14
N TRP A 357 -14.30 38.60 -12.97
CA TRP A 357 -13.93 37.88 -14.17
C TRP A 357 -13.22 38.80 -15.18
N ILE A 358 -13.81 39.94 -15.56
CA ILE A 358 -13.19 40.83 -16.55
C ILE A 358 -11.86 41.40 -16.07
N MET A 359 -11.74 41.76 -14.78
CA MET A 359 -10.50 42.29 -14.21
C MET A 359 -9.35 41.28 -14.26
N SER A 360 -9.61 40.02 -13.88
CA SER A 360 -8.61 38.94 -13.95
C SER A 360 -8.15 38.61 -15.36
N HIS A 361 -8.96 38.94 -16.37
CA HIS A 361 -8.68 38.67 -17.78
C HIS A 361 -8.04 39.84 -18.53
N LEU A 362 -8.30 41.08 -18.10
CA LEU A 362 -7.66 42.28 -18.63
C LEU A 362 -6.24 42.48 -18.05
N ALA A 363 -6.02 42.15 -16.78
CA ALA A 363 -4.72 42.34 -16.13
C ALA A 363 -3.54 41.64 -16.85
N PRO A 364 -3.66 40.39 -17.35
CA PRO A 364 -2.59 39.73 -18.12
C PRO A 364 -2.26 40.43 -19.44
N LEU A 365 -3.18 41.22 -20.02
CA LEU A 365 -2.95 41.91 -21.29
C LEU A 365 -1.86 42.99 -21.19
N TYR A 366 -1.54 43.46 -19.98
CA TYR A 366 -0.41 44.37 -19.73
C TYR A 366 0.97 43.74 -20.00
N GLN A 367 1.04 42.40 -20.10
CA GLN A 367 2.28 41.69 -20.45
C GLN A 367 2.68 41.87 -21.92
N PHE A 368 1.78 42.34 -22.78
CA PHE A 368 2.11 42.58 -24.19
C PHE A 368 2.82 43.93 -24.35
N ASP A 369 3.94 43.92 -25.07
CA ASP A 369 4.66 45.13 -25.47
C ASP A 369 4.00 45.82 -26.67
N ARG A 370 4.62 46.90 -27.16
CA ARG A 370 4.11 47.68 -28.31
C ARG A 370 4.18 46.94 -29.65
N ASN A 371 4.86 45.79 -29.69
CA ASN A 371 5.00 44.92 -30.86
C ASN A 371 4.12 43.65 -30.75
N GLY A 372 3.35 43.51 -29.66
CA GLY A 372 2.56 42.31 -29.40
C GLY A 372 3.37 41.11 -28.91
N ASN A 373 4.61 41.31 -28.45
CA ASN A 373 5.41 40.27 -27.79
C ASN A 373 5.15 40.26 -26.28
N LEU A 374 5.30 39.09 -25.66
CA LEU A 374 5.20 38.93 -24.20
C LEU A 374 6.48 39.44 -23.53
N ASP A 375 6.37 40.50 -22.74
CA ASP A 375 7.42 41.04 -21.88
C ASP A 375 7.03 40.84 -20.41
N GLU A 376 7.51 39.74 -19.83
CA GLU A 376 7.25 39.39 -18.43
C GLU A 376 7.89 40.37 -17.42
N LYS A 377 8.87 41.18 -17.84
CA LYS A 377 9.68 42.05 -16.97
C LYS A 377 9.15 43.48 -16.88
N LYS A 378 8.16 43.86 -17.69
CA LYS A 378 7.58 45.21 -17.68
C LYS A 378 6.84 45.48 -16.37
N GLN A 379 7.03 46.68 -15.80
CA GLN A 379 6.28 47.15 -14.63
C GLN A 379 4.80 47.31 -14.99
N LYS A 380 3.91 46.65 -14.23
CA LYS A 380 2.48 46.52 -14.55
C LYS A 380 1.66 47.54 -13.76
N GLU A 381 0.76 48.25 -14.42
CA GLU A 381 -0.14 49.19 -13.75
C GLU A 381 -1.26 48.41 -13.03
N SER A 382 -1.30 48.51 -11.70
CA SER A 382 -2.26 47.79 -10.87
C SER A 382 -3.53 48.59 -10.61
N ASN A 383 -4.70 47.95 -10.62
CA ASN A 383 -5.99 48.56 -10.28
C ASN A 383 -6.52 48.09 -8.92
N TRP A 384 -5.65 48.07 -7.92
CA TRP A 384 -5.98 47.53 -6.60
C TRP A 384 -7.12 48.26 -5.89
N LYS A 385 -7.24 49.59 -6.06
CA LYS A 385 -8.31 50.37 -5.41
C LYS A 385 -9.70 49.85 -5.75
N PHE A 386 -9.94 49.52 -7.02
CA PHE A 386 -11.22 48.96 -7.45
C PHE A 386 -11.41 47.52 -6.95
N VAL A 387 -10.34 46.71 -6.97
CA VAL A 387 -10.38 45.35 -6.43
C VAL A 387 -10.67 45.33 -4.92
N GLU A 388 -10.16 46.29 -4.16
CA GLU A 388 -10.52 46.47 -2.75
C GLU A 388 -12.01 46.77 -2.55
N GLU A 389 -12.62 47.58 -3.43
CA GLU A 389 -14.07 47.82 -3.42
C GLU A 389 -14.86 46.55 -3.74
N LEU A 390 -14.44 45.78 -4.76
CA LEU A 390 -15.06 44.49 -5.12
C LEU A 390 -14.95 43.47 -3.99
N LEU A 391 -13.79 43.40 -3.34
CA LEU A 391 -13.53 42.48 -2.24
C LEU A 391 -14.39 42.79 -1.03
N LYS A 392 -14.53 44.07 -0.67
CA LYS A 392 -15.44 44.50 0.40
C LYS A 392 -16.88 44.07 0.12
N LYS A 393 -17.37 44.27 -1.11
CA LYS A 393 -18.71 43.81 -1.54
C LYS A 393 -18.83 42.28 -1.50
N SER A 394 -17.79 41.55 -1.90
CA SER A 394 -17.78 40.07 -1.92
C SER A 394 -17.82 39.47 -0.51
N THR A 395 -17.26 40.19 0.47
CA THR A 395 -17.22 39.79 1.89
C THR A 395 -18.33 40.39 2.74
N ASP A 396 -19.24 41.17 2.16
CA ASP A 396 -20.32 41.82 2.90
C ASP A 396 -21.41 40.81 3.27
N ALA A 397 -21.71 40.70 4.56
CA ALA A 397 -22.74 39.81 5.08
C ALA A 397 -24.15 40.19 4.58
N GLN A 398 -24.39 41.45 4.21
CA GLN A 398 -25.70 41.92 3.74
C GLN A 398 -26.02 41.47 2.30
N ILE A 399 -24.99 41.28 1.46
CA ILE A 399 -25.14 40.90 0.05
C ILE A 399 -25.37 39.39 -0.09
N GLY A 400 -24.93 38.58 0.88
CA GLY A 400 -25.24 37.16 0.95
C GLY A 400 -24.63 36.32 -0.18
N VAL A 401 -23.38 36.59 -0.56
CA VAL A 401 -22.65 35.86 -1.62
C VAL A 401 -22.52 34.38 -1.27
N LEU A 402 -22.85 33.50 -2.22
CA LEU A 402 -22.72 32.04 -2.04
C LEU A 402 -21.24 31.63 -2.01
N GLU A 403 -20.90 30.59 -1.25
CA GLU A 403 -19.54 30.04 -1.15
C GLU A 403 -18.94 29.71 -2.53
N GLU A 404 -19.75 29.21 -3.47
CA GLU A 404 -19.33 28.92 -4.84
C GLU A 404 -18.85 30.17 -5.60
N GLN A 405 -19.55 31.30 -5.43
CA GLN A 405 -19.19 32.59 -6.03
C GLN A 405 -17.98 33.19 -5.34
N LEU A 406 -17.91 33.12 -4.00
CA LEU A 406 -16.78 33.61 -3.23
C LEU A 406 -15.48 32.88 -3.59
N ARG A 407 -15.53 31.55 -3.83
CA ARG A 407 -14.38 30.78 -4.34
C ARG A 407 -13.88 31.35 -5.67
N MET A 408 -14.78 31.63 -6.60
CA MET A 408 -14.43 32.22 -7.90
C MET A 408 -13.83 33.62 -7.74
N HIS A 409 -14.41 34.48 -6.90
CA HIS A 409 -13.89 35.82 -6.62
C HIS A 409 -12.46 35.77 -6.06
N LEU A 410 -12.21 34.89 -5.09
CA LEU A 410 -10.88 34.75 -4.50
C LEU A 410 -9.87 34.12 -5.45
N GLN A 411 -10.29 33.23 -6.33
CA GLN A 411 -9.40 32.69 -7.36
C GLN A 411 -9.01 33.76 -8.39
N CYS A 412 -9.96 34.63 -8.76
CA CYS A 412 -9.66 35.82 -9.56
C CYS A 412 -8.70 36.74 -8.81
N CYS A 413 -8.90 36.97 -7.52
CA CYS A 413 -8.00 37.76 -6.69
C CYS A 413 -6.59 37.16 -6.59
N LEU A 414 -6.46 35.84 -6.40
CA LEU A 414 -5.18 35.12 -6.38
C LEU A 414 -4.45 35.26 -7.73
N THR A 415 -5.19 35.13 -8.82
CA THR A 415 -4.66 35.35 -10.17
C THR A 415 -4.12 36.77 -10.31
N LEU A 416 -4.86 37.79 -9.85
CA LEU A 416 -4.40 39.17 -9.84
C LEU A 416 -3.15 39.38 -8.96
N CYS A 417 -3.04 38.72 -7.80
CA CYS A 417 -1.83 38.75 -6.97
C CYS A 417 -0.60 38.18 -7.67
N SER A 418 -0.76 37.24 -8.62
CA SER A 418 0.36 36.73 -9.43
C SER A 418 0.81 37.69 -10.53
N PHE A 419 -0.06 38.63 -10.91
CA PHE A 419 0.23 39.58 -11.97
C PHE A 419 0.68 40.94 -11.43
N TRP A 420 0.01 41.50 -10.42
CA TRP A 420 0.27 42.83 -9.90
C TRP A 420 1.21 42.86 -8.69
N ASP A 421 1.73 44.04 -8.36
CA ASP A 421 2.53 44.26 -7.15
C ASP A 421 1.75 43.95 -5.86
N LEU A 422 2.46 43.53 -4.81
CA LEU A 422 1.91 43.26 -3.48
C LEU A 422 0.96 44.34 -2.95
N ASN A 423 -0.21 43.92 -2.49
CA ASN A 423 -1.12 44.76 -1.73
C ASN A 423 -1.61 44.11 -0.43
N LEU A 424 -1.17 44.67 0.70
CA LEU A 424 -1.50 44.18 2.05
C LEU A 424 -2.95 44.50 2.48
N SER A 425 -3.63 45.43 1.81
CA SER A 425 -5.03 45.76 2.11
C SER A 425 -5.96 44.58 1.77
N VAL A 426 -5.67 43.85 0.69
CA VAL A 426 -6.42 42.65 0.24
C VAL A 426 -6.45 41.61 1.36
N VAL A 427 -5.28 41.29 1.91
CA VAL A 427 -5.15 40.36 3.05
C VAL A 427 -5.92 40.87 4.25
N THR A 428 -5.86 42.19 4.52
CA THR A 428 -6.54 42.78 5.67
C THR A 428 -8.06 42.64 5.56
N ILE A 429 -8.64 42.95 4.40
CA ILE A 429 -10.09 42.84 4.15
C ILE A 429 -10.53 41.38 4.31
N LEU A 430 -9.81 40.43 3.71
CA LEU A 430 -10.12 39.01 3.82
C LEU A 430 -9.96 38.48 5.24
N TRP A 431 -8.91 38.91 5.95
CA TRP A 431 -8.70 38.52 7.33
C TRP A 431 -9.82 39.02 8.24
N ASP A 432 -10.32 40.24 8.06
CA ASP A 432 -11.44 40.75 8.84
C ASP A 432 -12.74 39.96 8.61
N TYR A 433 -12.95 39.42 7.40
CA TYR A 433 -14.04 38.50 7.11
C TYR A 433 -13.82 37.11 7.74
N TYR A 434 -12.71 36.45 7.43
CA TYR A 434 -12.45 35.08 7.87
C TYR A 434 -12.24 34.97 9.38
N SER A 435 -11.65 35.98 10.03
CA SER A 435 -11.46 35.99 11.48
C SER A 435 -12.78 35.94 12.24
N LYS A 436 -13.87 36.52 11.69
CA LYS A 436 -15.24 36.43 12.25
C LYS A 436 -15.86 35.05 11.99
N ASN A 437 -15.62 34.49 10.81
CA ASN A 437 -16.23 33.26 10.31
C ASN A 437 -15.41 31.98 10.52
N LEU A 438 -14.35 31.99 11.34
CA LEU A 438 -13.44 30.84 11.53
C LEU A 438 -14.16 29.52 11.85
N ASN A 439 -15.29 29.55 12.56
CA ASN A 439 -16.08 28.35 12.90
C ASN A 439 -16.88 27.75 11.72
N SER A 440 -16.81 28.35 10.54
CA SER A 440 -17.55 27.90 9.35
C SER A 440 -16.77 26.81 8.59
N CYS A 441 -17.50 25.90 7.93
CA CYS A 441 -16.89 24.81 7.16
C CYS A 441 -16.51 25.20 5.72
N PHE A 442 -17.07 26.31 5.20
CA PHE A 442 -16.83 26.80 3.83
C PHE A 442 -17.10 25.73 2.73
N THR A 443 -18.16 24.93 2.89
CA THR A 443 -18.50 23.83 1.98
C THR A 443 -19.58 24.21 0.97
N VAL A 444 -19.52 23.61 -0.24
CA VAL A 444 -20.55 23.73 -1.27
C VAL A 444 -21.42 22.46 -1.24
N PRO A 445 -22.73 22.53 -0.94
CA PRO A 445 -23.55 21.35 -0.63
C PRO A 445 -23.61 20.23 -1.68
N TRP A 446 -23.44 20.54 -2.98
CA TRP A 446 -23.52 19.57 -4.07
C TRP A 446 -22.16 19.03 -4.56
N LEU A 447 -21.04 19.61 -4.09
CA LEU A 447 -19.68 19.22 -4.51
C LEU A 447 -19.17 18.00 -3.72
N GLY A 448 -19.97 16.92 -3.66
CA GLY A 448 -19.54 15.56 -3.31
C GLY A 448 -19.17 15.23 -1.84
N LEU A 449 -19.20 13.93 -1.53
CA LEU A 449 -18.92 13.33 -0.21
C LEU A 449 -17.47 13.44 0.29
N LYS A 450 -16.50 13.78 -0.58
CA LYS A 450 -15.09 13.93 -0.19
C LYS A 450 -14.83 15.17 0.67
N ASP A 451 -15.63 16.22 0.51
CA ASP A 451 -15.51 17.49 1.25
C ASP A 451 -16.26 17.48 2.60
N LEU A 452 -16.98 16.41 2.94
CA LEU A 452 -17.72 16.27 4.21
C LEU A 452 -16.82 15.91 5.40
N ALA A 453 -15.58 15.46 5.15
CA ALA A 453 -14.57 15.29 6.19
C ALA A 453 -13.92 16.65 6.52
N ASN A 454 -14.69 17.52 7.20
CA ASN A 454 -14.27 18.89 7.53
C ASN A 454 -13.00 18.99 8.41
N VAL A 455 -12.57 17.88 9.01
CA VAL A 455 -11.42 17.80 9.92
C VAL A 455 -10.42 16.77 9.41
N SER A 456 -9.16 17.17 9.33
CA SER A 456 -8.06 16.31 8.88
C SER A 456 -7.91 15.07 9.77
N LYS A 457 -7.77 13.89 9.16
CA LYS A 457 -7.74 12.61 9.88
C LYS A 457 -6.40 12.37 10.58
N THR A 458 -5.30 12.80 9.95
CA THR A 458 -3.94 12.64 10.47
C THR A 458 -3.16 13.96 10.39
N SER A 459 -2.04 14.05 11.14
CA SER A 459 -1.21 15.26 11.17
C SER A 459 -0.53 15.54 9.84
N LEU A 460 -0.03 14.51 9.17
CA LEU A 460 0.53 14.63 7.84
C LEU A 460 -0.50 15.13 6.83
N SER A 461 -1.73 14.60 6.86
CA SER A 461 -2.79 15.06 5.95
C SER A 461 -3.15 16.54 6.15
N MET A 462 -3.09 17.04 7.40
CA MET A 462 -3.25 18.45 7.73
C MET A 462 -2.13 19.29 7.11
N LEU A 463 -0.88 18.85 7.26
CA LEU A 463 0.29 19.53 6.73
C LEU A 463 0.30 19.55 5.20
N GLU A 464 -0.01 18.43 4.54
CA GLU A 464 -0.07 18.33 3.09
C GLU A 464 -1.11 19.26 2.47
N LEU A 465 -2.29 19.37 3.09
CA LEU A 465 -3.35 20.28 2.68
C LEU A 465 -2.88 21.74 2.69
N VAL A 466 -2.14 22.11 3.73
CA VAL A 466 -1.57 23.46 3.88
C VAL A 466 -0.42 23.72 2.90
N LYS A 467 0.45 22.74 2.68
CA LYS A 467 1.56 22.84 1.71
C LYS A 467 1.07 23.11 0.28
N ARG A 468 -0.07 22.52 -0.11
CA ARG A 468 -0.70 22.81 -1.41
C ARG A 468 -1.00 24.30 -1.59
N CYS A 469 -1.39 25.00 -0.52
CA CYS A 469 -1.65 26.45 -0.56
C CYS A 469 -0.38 27.27 -0.85
N CYS A 470 0.80 26.71 -0.55
CA CYS A 470 2.07 27.37 -0.79
C CYS A 470 2.61 27.10 -2.20
N CYS A 471 1.96 26.32 -3.05
CA CYS A 471 2.47 25.93 -4.37
C CYS A 471 1.87 26.78 -5.50
N GLU A 472 2.71 27.44 -6.30
CA GLU A 472 2.29 28.37 -7.37
C GLU A 472 1.74 27.66 -8.62
N GLN A 473 2.05 26.38 -8.82
CA GLN A 473 1.77 25.65 -10.07
C GLN A 473 0.29 25.23 -10.27
N GLN A 474 -0.63 25.50 -9.33
CA GLN A 474 -2.00 24.92 -9.32
C GLN A 474 -3.15 25.94 -9.44
N ILE A 475 -2.88 27.21 -9.74
CA ILE A 475 -3.86 28.33 -9.66
C ILE A 475 -5.21 28.04 -10.37
N PRO A 476 -5.27 27.46 -11.60
CA PRO A 476 -6.54 27.20 -12.26
C PRO A 476 -7.35 26.04 -11.65
N SER A 477 -6.69 25.06 -11.02
CA SER A 477 -7.34 23.85 -10.49
C SER A 477 -7.90 23.98 -9.07
N LEU A 478 -7.52 25.03 -8.33
CA LEU A 478 -7.87 25.19 -6.91
C LEU A 478 -9.38 25.31 -6.65
N TYR A 479 -10.16 25.81 -7.61
CA TYR A 479 -11.61 25.94 -7.48
C TYR A 479 -12.31 24.60 -7.16
N ASN A 480 -11.87 23.53 -7.81
CA ASN A 480 -12.48 22.20 -7.69
C ASN A 480 -11.97 21.42 -6.47
N SER A 481 -10.82 21.81 -5.91
CA SER A 481 -10.12 21.04 -4.89
C SER A 481 -10.03 21.71 -3.52
N SER A 482 -10.41 22.99 -3.42
CA SER A 482 -10.20 23.82 -2.23
C SER A 482 -11.42 24.68 -1.92
N ASN A 483 -11.62 25.03 -0.64
CA ASN A 483 -12.63 25.99 -0.22
C ASN A 483 -12.12 27.44 -0.27
N SER A 484 -13.03 28.40 -0.08
CA SER A 484 -12.71 29.83 -0.09
C SER A 484 -11.63 30.20 0.93
N TYR A 485 -11.61 29.54 2.09
CA TYR A 485 -10.59 29.74 3.13
C TYR A 485 -9.19 29.31 2.69
N PHE A 486 -9.03 28.14 2.04
CA PHE A 486 -7.74 27.70 1.52
C PHE A 486 -7.24 28.54 0.35
N ILE A 487 -8.15 29.08 -0.48
CA ILE A 487 -7.78 30.06 -1.52
C ILE A 487 -7.25 31.34 -0.85
N PHE A 488 -7.90 31.82 0.23
CA PHE A 488 -7.38 32.91 1.04
C PHE A 488 -5.99 32.60 1.64
N LEU A 489 -5.79 31.41 2.19
CA LEU A 489 -4.46 31.01 2.69
C LEU A 489 -3.41 30.98 1.58
N SER A 490 -3.79 30.65 0.35
CA SER A 490 -2.90 30.69 -0.82
C SER A 490 -2.53 32.13 -1.19
N ILE A 491 -3.49 33.05 -1.17
CA ILE A 491 -3.25 34.50 -1.36
C ILE A 491 -2.29 35.01 -0.29
N LEU A 492 -2.52 34.65 0.97
CA LEU A 492 -1.67 35.04 2.09
C LEU A 492 -0.27 34.46 1.94
N ALA A 493 -0.14 33.17 1.62
CA ALA A 493 1.14 32.50 1.43
C ALA A 493 1.97 33.17 0.31
N GLN A 494 1.34 33.48 -0.83
CA GLN A 494 2.00 34.15 -1.95
C GLN A 494 2.51 35.54 -1.54
N ILE A 495 1.68 36.34 -0.87
CA ILE A 495 2.09 37.67 -0.38
C ILE A 495 3.20 37.58 0.67
N MET A 496 3.23 36.52 1.49
CA MET A 496 4.28 36.34 2.49
C MET A 496 5.62 35.88 1.89
N LYS A 497 5.64 35.28 0.70
CA LYS A 497 6.87 34.79 0.03
C LYS A 497 7.68 35.88 -0.67
N GLU A 498 7.06 37.00 -1.02
CA GLU A 498 7.74 38.07 -1.76
C GLU A 498 8.49 39.03 -0.80
N GLU A 499 9.80 39.14 -0.97
CA GLU A 499 10.64 40.12 -0.26
C GLU A 499 10.86 41.39 -1.12
N LYS A 500 10.53 42.57 -0.58
CA LYS A 500 10.88 43.88 -1.18
C LYS A 500 11.71 44.73 -0.21
N ASN A 501 12.38 45.76 -0.75
CA ASN A 501 13.27 46.72 -0.07
C ASN A 501 12.68 47.46 1.17
N GLY A 502 11.42 47.24 1.55
CA GLY A 502 10.73 47.84 2.71
C GLY A 502 10.55 46.92 3.92
N GLY A 503 11.14 45.71 3.91
CA GLY A 503 11.03 44.73 4.99
C GLY A 503 9.89 43.72 4.79
N HIS A 504 10.00 42.55 5.44
CA HIS A 504 9.11 41.41 5.22
C HIS A 504 7.62 41.74 5.53
N PRO A 505 6.67 41.47 4.60
CA PRO A 505 5.22 41.76 4.74
C PRO A 505 4.61 41.30 6.07
N TRP A 506 5.08 40.17 6.58
CA TRP A 506 4.71 39.63 7.89
C TRP A 506 4.75 40.65 9.02
N LYS A 507 5.77 41.52 9.10
CA LYS A 507 5.91 42.47 10.22
C LYS A 507 4.72 43.42 10.33
N GLN A 508 4.06 43.75 9.23
CA GLN A 508 2.91 44.65 9.19
C GLN A 508 1.59 43.93 9.51
N ILE A 509 1.47 42.66 9.13
CA ILE A 509 0.24 41.87 9.32
C ILE A 509 0.21 41.12 10.66
N LYS A 510 1.37 40.79 11.24
CA LYS A 510 1.53 40.02 12.51
C LYS A 510 0.59 40.52 13.61
N GLY A 511 0.59 41.83 13.90
CA GLY A 511 -0.27 42.42 14.94
C GLY A 511 -1.77 42.33 14.65
N ARG A 512 -2.18 42.37 13.36
CA ARG A 512 -3.59 42.28 12.95
C ARG A 512 -4.12 40.86 13.06
N ILE A 513 -3.30 39.85 12.76
CA ILE A 513 -3.68 38.44 12.96
C ILE A 513 -3.76 38.13 14.45
N TYR A 514 -2.72 38.47 15.21
CA TYR A 514 -2.62 38.09 16.62
C TYR A 514 -3.68 38.75 17.50
N SER A 515 -4.11 39.98 17.20
CA SER A 515 -5.11 40.71 17.98
C SER A 515 -6.52 40.09 17.93
N LYS A 516 -6.85 39.29 16.91
CA LYS A 516 -8.16 38.60 16.83
C LYS A 516 -8.23 37.38 17.75
N PHE A 517 -7.09 36.81 18.16
CA PHE A 517 -7.01 35.64 19.02
C PHE A 517 -6.76 36.03 20.49
N HIS A 518 -7.82 36.47 21.16
CA HIS A 518 -7.83 36.71 22.61
C HIS A 518 -8.51 35.54 23.35
N ARG A 519 -8.37 35.49 24.68
CA ARG A 519 -8.84 34.36 25.51
C ARG A 519 -10.28 33.92 25.22
N LYS A 520 -11.22 34.88 25.17
CA LYS A 520 -12.64 34.61 24.88
C LYS A 520 -12.81 33.98 23.48
N ARG A 521 -12.18 34.56 22.45
CA ARG A 521 -12.26 34.03 21.08
C ARG A 521 -11.69 32.61 20.97
N MET A 522 -10.57 32.32 21.62
CA MET A 522 -9.99 30.97 21.61
C MET A 522 -10.96 29.94 22.20
N GLN A 523 -11.65 30.28 23.29
CA GLN A 523 -12.62 29.40 23.96
C GLN A 523 -13.92 29.19 23.15
N GLU A 524 -14.27 30.12 22.26
CA GLU A 524 -15.44 30.03 21.36
C GLU A 524 -15.16 29.20 20.08
N LEU A 525 -13.92 28.75 19.85
CA LEU A 525 -13.59 27.96 18.67
C LEU A 525 -14.21 26.55 18.76
N THR A 526 -15.03 26.24 17.76
CA THR A 526 -15.50 24.88 17.48
C THR A 526 -14.35 24.00 16.97
N GLU A 527 -14.57 22.69 16.83
CA GLU A 527 -13.58 21.78 16.23
C GLU A 527 -13.12 22.25 14.84
N VAL A 528 -14.06 22.71 13.99
CA VAL A 528 -13.76 23.28 12.67
C VAL A 528 -12.97 24.59 12.79
N GLY A 529 -13.35 25.46 13.73
CA GLY A 529 -12.63 26.70 13.99
C GLY A 529 -11.20 26.49 14.44
N LEU A 530 -10.97 25.46 15.27
CA LEU A 530 -9.64 25.08 15.73
C LEU A 530 -8.79 24.46 14.62
N GLN A 531 -9.40 23.70 13.70
CA GLN A 531 -8.74 23.19 12.49
C GLN A 531 -8.31 24.36 11.58
N ASN A 532 -9.19 25.33 11.34
CA ASN A 532 -8.87 26.52 10.56
C ASN A 532 -7.76 27.36 11.21
N PHE A 533 -7.79 27.49 12.55
CA PHE A 533 -6.69 28.06 13.32
C PHE A 533 -5.36 27.34 13.03
N PHE A 534 -5.29 26.01 13.14
CA PHE A 534 -4.07 25.28 12.82
C PHE A 534 -3.65 25.45 11.35
N ASN A 535 -4.58 25.38 10.39
CA ASN A 535 -4.27 25.55 8.97
C ASN A 535 -3.60 26.91 8.69
N LEU A 536 -4.08 28.00 9.30
CA LEU A 536 -3.47 29.33 9.18
C LEU A 536 -2.06 29.36 9.75
N PHE A 537 -1.87 28.89 10.99
CA PHE A 537 -0.59 28.99 11.66
C PHE A 537 0.45 27.99 11.14
N LEU A 538 0.03 26.83 10.63
CA LEU A 538 0.92 25.91 9.90
C LEU A 538 1.37 26.53 8.58
N MET A 539 0.47 27.20 7.85
CA MET A 539 0.82 27.91 6.61
C MET A 539 1.85 29.01 6.91
N LEU A 540 1.58 29.82 7.94
CA LEU A 540 2.49 30.87 8.40
C LEU A 540 3.84 30.29 8.83
N ALA A 541 3.87 29.14 9.51
CA ALA A 541 5.12 28.51 9.93
C ALA A 541 5.95 27.92 8.77
N ILE A 542 5.31 27.63 7.62
CA ILE A 542 6.03 27.24 6.40
C ILE A 542 6.69 28.47 5.77
N VAL A 543 5.95 29.57 5.60
CA VAL A 543 6.40 30.77 4.86
C VAL A 543 7.16 31.80 5.72
N VAL A 544 7.03 31.75 7.04
CA VAL A 544 7.72 32.63 8.02
C VAL A 544 8.62 31.78 8.93
N GLU A 545 9.39 32.43 9.80
CA GLU A 545 10.17 31.81 10.87
C GLU A 545 9.30 30.95 11.80
N THR A 546 9.58 29.64 11.81
CA THR A 546 8.73 28.60 12.40
C THR A 546 8.65 28.69 13.92
N GLU A 547 9.76 28.97 14.61
CA GLU A 547 9.82 29.05 16.08
C GLU A 547 8.98 30.21 16.64
N ASP A 548 9.03 31.34 15.95
CA ASP A 548 8.32 32.58 16.26
C ASP A 548 6.79 32.39 16.17
N ILE A 549 6.36 31.56 15.23
CA ILE A 549 4.95 31.17 15.05
C ILE A 549 4.54 30.13 16.09
N LEU A 550 5.33 29.07 16.28
CA LEU A 550 5.00 27.99 17.22
C LEU A 550 4.88 28.52 18.65
N SER A 551 5.85 29.31 19.12
CA SER A 551 5.83 29.91 20.46
C SER A 551 4.52 30.65 20.71
N ARG A 552 4.09 31.46 19.74
CA ARG A 552 2.81 32.17 19.83
C ARG A 552 1.60 31.25 19.81
N VAL A 553 1.60 30.20 18.97
CA VAL A 553 0.51 29.22 18.94
C VAL A 553 0.37 28.53 20.30
N LEU A 554 1.48 28.18 20.95
CA LEU A 554 1.46 27.58 22.27
C LEU A 554 0.85 28.53 23.31
N ASP A 555 1.23 29.82 23.31
CA ASP A 555 0.62 30.83 24.20
C ASP A 555 -0.91 30.95 23.98
N LEU A 556 -1.35 30.92 22.72
CA LEU A 556 -2.77 31.03 22.36
C LEU A 556 -3.56 29.79 22.77
N LEU A 557 -2.97 28.60 22.65
CA LEU A 557 -3.59 27.34 23.07
C LEU A 557 -3.70 27.24 24.59
N ASP A 558 -2.78 27.86 25.35
CA ASP A 558 -2.84 27.92 26.81
C ASP A 558 -4.06 28.72 27.34
N PHE A 559 -4.76 29.50 26.49
CA PHE A 559 -6.04 30.12 26.83
C PHE A 559 -7.21 29.12 26.94
N LEU A 560 -7.07 27.92 26.38
CA LEU A 560 -8.08 26.87 26.44
C LEU A 560 -8.00 26.15 27.80
N THR A 561 -9.09 26.17 28.56
CA THR A 561 -9.12 25.51 29.88
C THR A 561 -9.30 23.99 29.74
N PRO A 562 -8.52 23.15 30.45
CA PRO A 562 -8.57 21.70 30.28
C PRO A 562 -9.96 21.06 30.46
N SER A 563 -10.83 21.68 31.28
CA SER A 563 -12.20 21.23 31.57
C SER A 563 -13.23 21.56 30.49
N SER A 564 -12.96 22.53 29.61
CA SER A 564 -13.88 22.94 28.53
C SER A 564 -13.61 22.23 27.20
N ILE A 565 -12.45 21.58 27.07
CA ILE A 565 -11.98 20.96 25.83
C ILE A 565 -12.54 19.54 25.71
N THR A 566 -13.33 19.32 24.66
CA THR A 566 -13.84 18.01 24.26
C THR A 566 -12.71 17.07 23.82
N THR A 567 -12.94 15.76 23.83
CA THR A 567 -11.94 14.78 23.40
C THR A 567 -11.52 14.98 21.94
N SER A 568 -12.45 15.32 21.04
CA SER A 568 -12.13 15.56 19.63
C SER A 568 -11.26 16.81 19.44
N GLN A 569 -11.56 17.92 20.13
CA GLN A 569 -10.71 19.10 20.13
C GLN A 569 -9.31 18.80 20.67
N ARG A 570 -9.20 17.98 21.73
CA ARG A 570 -7.88 17.59 22.28
C ARG A 570 -7.08 16.74 21.29
N ALA A 571 -7.72 15.80 20.61
CA ALA A 571 -7.08 15.02 19.55
C ALA A 571 -6.61 15.93 18.40
N LEU A 572 -7.42 16.91 18.01
CA LEU A 572 -7.05 17.91 17.00
C LEU A 572 -5.87 18.79 17.43
N ILE A 573 -5.81 19.19 18.71
CA ILE A 573 -4.65 19.92 19.27
C ILE A 573 -3.39 19.06 19.14
N TRP A 574 -3.45 17.78 19.50
CA TRP A 574 -2.31 16.87 19.34
C TRP A 574 -1.92 16.73 17.88
N ARG A 575 -2.90 16.61 16.96
CA ARG A 575 -2.61 16.58 15.52
C ARG A 575 -1.88 17.84 15.06
N GLY A 576 -2.31 19.01 15.50
CA GLY A 576 -1.66 20.28 15.20
C GLY A 576 -0.23 20.36 15.74
N HIS A 577 0.02 19.90 16.97
CA HIS A 577 1.38 19.81 17.53
C HIS A 577 2.26 18.88 16.69
N PHE A 578 1.78 17.69 16.33
CA PHE A 578 2.52 16.77 15.44
C PHE A 578 2.74 17.35 14.05
N ALA A 579 1.81 18.13 13.49
CA ALA A 579 2.03 18.83 12.22
C ALA A 579 3.15 19.87 12.32
N PHE A 580 3.30 20.57 13.45
CA PHE A 580 4.48 21.41 13.71
C PHE A 580 5.76 20.59 13.85
N LEU A 581 5.73 19.45 14.56
CA LEU A 581 6.90 18.54 14.64
C LEU A 581 7.34 18.08 13.24
N LEU A 582 6.40 17.77 12.36
CA LEU A 582 6.69 17.41 10.97
C LEU A 582 7.37 18.56 10.20
N ILE A 583 6.91 19.81 10.37
CA ILE A 583 7.59 20.99 9.78
C ILE A 583 9.02 21.13 10.31
N TYR A 584 9.24 20.92 11.61
CA TYR A 584 10.57 20.97 12.21
C TYR A 584 11.48 19.89 11.62
N VAL A 585 10.98 18.65 11.49
CA VAL A 585 11.71 17.54 10.88
C VAL A 585 12.08 17.85 9.43
N GLU A 586 11.16 18.41 8.64
CA GLU A 586 11.42 18.80 7.25
C GLU A 586 12.41 19.96 7.11
N LYS A 587 12.40 20.90 8.06
CA LYS A 587 13.38 22.00 8.15
C LYS A 587 14.67 21.60 8.88
N ASN A 588 14.82 20.33 9.27
CA ASN A 588 15.97 19.78 10.01
C ASN A 588 16.27 20.52 11.33
N MET A 589 15.21 20.85 12.09
CA MET A 589 15.26 21.54 13.37
C MET A 589 15.00 20.57 14.54
N ASP A 590 15.63 20.81 15.69
CA ASP A 590 15.46 19.97 16.88
C ASP A 590 14.02 20.04 17.42
N ILE A 591 13.43 18.87 17.70
CA ILE A 591 12.03 18.79 18.13
C ILE A 591 11.85 18.65 19.65
N SER A 592 12.94 18.68 20.43
CA SER A 592 12.93 18.30 21.85
C SER A 592 11.88 19.04 22.69
N ALA A 593 11.80 20.37 22.59
CA ALA A 593 10.90 21.19 23.41
C ALA A 593 9.42 20.86 23.20
N LEU A 594 8.99 20.73 21.94
CA LEU A 594 7.60 20.41 21.60
C LEU A 594 7.29 18.94 21.85
N ALA A 595 8.24 18.03 21.56
CA ALA A 595 8.14 16.62 21.84
C ALA A 595 7.93 16.37 23.35
N GLU A 596 8.73 16.98 24.22
CA GLU A 596 8.58 16.82 25.68
C GLU A 596 7.21 17.31 26.18
N LYS A 597 6.71 18.45 25.68
CA LYS A 597 5.38 18.98 26.05
C LYS A 597 4.27 17.98 25.70
N ILE A 598 4.24 17.45 24.48
CA ILE A 598 3.19 16.51 24.05
C ILE A 598 3.35 15.13 24.69
N SER A 599 4.58 14.64 24.84
CA SER A 599 4.88 13.37 25.50
C SER A 599 4.46 13.39 26.97
N ASN A 600 4.67 14.49 27.68
CA ASN A 600 4.18 14.65 29.06
C ASN A 600 2.64 14.55 29.12
N ALA A 601 1.94 15.19 28.19
CA ALA A 601 0.48 15.09 28.10
C ALA A 601 0.02 13.66 27.78
N PHE A 602 0.72 12.95 26.90
CA PHE A 602 0.47 11.53 26.60
C PHE A 602 0.64 10.64 27.83
N ARG A 603 1.72 10.84 28.61
CA ARG A 603 1.98 10.04 29.83
C ARG A 603 0.82 10.15 30.83
N GLU A 604 0.32 11.35 31.09
CA GLU A 604 -0.81 11.54 32.01
C GLU A 604 -2.08 10.82 31.51
N LYS A 605 -2.34 10.83 30.20
CA LYS A 605 -3.49 10.12 29.61
C LYS A 605 -3.32 8.61 29.53
N ALA A 606 -2.09 8.12 29.34
CA ALA A 606 -1.78 6.70 29.42
C ALA A 606 -1.99 6.17 30.85
N LYS A 607 -1.62 6.97 31.87
CA LYS A 607 -1.88 6.69 33.28
C LYS A 607 -3.37 6.61 33.59
N GLU A 608 -4.16 7.57 33.10
CA GLU A 608 -5.62 7.56 33.22
C GLU A 608 -6.23 6.29 32.59
N PHE A 609 -5.77 5.93 31.38
CA PHE A 609 -6.23 4.75 30.66
C PHE A 609 -5.93 3.42 31.37
N LEU A 610 -4.80 3.33 32.07
CA LEU A 610 -4.44 2.15 32.87
C LEU A 610 -5.37 1.95 34.08
N VAL A 611 -5.80 3.04 34.71
CA VAL A 611 -6.67 3.00 35.89
C VAL A 611 -8.13 2.71 35.51
N THR A 612 -8.58 3.19 34.35
CA THR A 612 -9.97 3.04 33.87
C THR A 612 -10.24 1.64 33.30
N LYS A 613 -10.74 0.73 34.14
CA LYS A 613 -11.02 -0.68 33.76
C LYS A 613 -12.47 -1.00 33.36
N ASN A 614 -13.46 -0.22 33.81
CA ASN A 614 -14.88 -0.60 33.74
C ASN A 614 -15.80 0.32 32.91
N ASP A 615 -15.36 1.54 32.55
CA ASP A 615 -16.15 2.45 31.70
C ASP A 615 -15.71 2.34 30.23
N TYR A 616 -16.54 1.70 29.41
CA TYR A 616 -16.27 1.50 27.98
C TYR A 616 -16.21 2.82 27.21
N THR A 617 -17.06 3.80 27.54
CA THR A 617 -17.16 5.06 26.81
C THR A 617 -15.97 5.98 27.10
N GLN A 618 -15.60 6.11 28.38
CA GLN A 618 -14.41 6.86 28.78
C GLN A 618 -13.14 6.20 28.21
N ARG A 619 -13.06 4.86 28.23
CA ARG A 619 -11.94 4.13 27.65
C ARG A 619 -11.80 4.37 26.15
N GLN A 620 -12.90 4.31 25.39
CA GLN A 620 -12.88 4.57 23.94
C GLN A 620 -12.44 6.00 23.62
N ASN A 621 -12.90 6.98 24.41
CA ASN A 621 -12.49 8.38 24.26
C ASN A 621 -10.99 8.56 24.53
N LEU A 622 -10.47 7.97 25.61
CA LEU A 622 -9.04 7.98 25.92
C LEU A 622 -8.21 7.27 24.84
N TRP A 623 -8.67 6.12 24.34
CA TRP A 623 -8.01 5.40 23.26
C TRP A 623 -7.95 6.20 21.96
N THR A 624 -9.02 6.93 21.61
CA THR A 624 -9.04 7.82 20.42
C THR A 624 -7.94 8.89 20.50
N LEU A 625 -7.69 9.40 21.71
CA LEU A 625 -6.62 10.36 21.94
C LEU A 625 -5.23 9.69 21.92
N LEU A 626 -5.06 8.54 22.57
CA LEU A 626 -3.80 7.80 22.63
C LEU A 626 -3.37 7.27 21.25
N SER A 627 -4.31 6.77 20.44
CA SER A 627 -4.07 6.38 19.05
C SER A 627 -3.63 7.56 18.20
N THR A 628 -4.23 8.75 18.37
CA THR A 628 -3.79 9.98 17.69
C THR A 628 -2.32 10.32 18.01
N TYR A 629 -1.87 10.08 19.25
CA TYR A 629 -0.45 10.24 19.60
C TYR A 629 0.44 9.20 18.92
N ILE A 630 0.04 7.93 18.96
CA ILE A 630 0.79 6.83 18.33
C ILE A 630 0.96 7.09 16.83
N ASP A 631 -0.13 7.45 16.13
CA ASP A 631 -0.12 7.77 14.71
C ASP A 631 0.79 8.97 14.42
N GLY A 632 0.70 10.04 15.23
CA GLY A 632 1.56 11.22 15.09
C GLY A 632 3.05 10.92 15.30
N VAL A 633 3.40 10.10 16.30
CA VAL A 633 4.79 9.66 16.50
C VAL A 633 5.26 8.80 15.33
N GLN A 634 4.40 7.92 14.81
CA GLN A 634 4.74 7.10 13.65
C GLN A 634 5.07 7.97 12.43
N GLU A 635 4.22 8.95 12.10
CA GLU A 635 4.42 9.88 10.98
C GLU A 635 5.74 10.67 11.13
N VAL A 636 6.09 11.10 12.34
CA VAL A 636 7.37 11.78 12.62
C VAL A 636 8.56 10.87 12.34
N PHE A 637 8.52 9.61 12.79
CA PHE A 637 9.60 8.64 12.57
C PHE A 637 9.74 8.26 11.08
N GLU A 638 8.62 8.09 10.38
CA GLU A 638 8.61 7.78 8.94
C GLU A 638 9.18 8.94 8.10
N THR A 639 8.83 10.17 8.45
CA THR A 639 9.27 11.39 7.75
C THR A 639 10.74 11.73 8.05
N SER A 640 11.22 11.49 9.28
CA SER A 640 12.60 11.80 9.65
C SER A 640 13.61 10.94 8.89
N CYS A 641 14.50 11.59 8.14
CA CYS A 641 15.51 10.91 7.31
C CYS A 641 16.64 10.28 8.12
N HIS A 642 17.00 10.90 9.25
CA HIS A 642 18.21 10.58 9.99
C HIS A 642 17.98 10.24 11.47
N LEU A 643 16.78 10.45 12.03
CA LEU A 643 16.49 10.21 13.46
C LEU A 643 17.52 10.89 14.38
N SER A 644 17.77 12.18 14.13
CA SER A 644 18.83 12.97 14.77
C SER A 644 18.32 14.26 15.40
N LEU A 645 17.01 14.39 15.59
CA LEU A 645 16.34 15.63 16.01
C LEU A 645 15.65 15.47 17.37
N SER A 646 16.18 14.59 18.23
CA SER A 646 15.61 14.26 19.54
C SER A 646 14.26 13.48 19.48
N GLU A 647 14.04 12.67 18.44
CA GLU A 647 12.81 11.87 18.29
C GLU A 647 12.63 10.84 19.44
N GLU A 648 13.70 10.46 20.15
CA GLU A 648 13.62 9.56 21.30
C GLU A 648 12.74 10.11 22.43
N LYS A 649 12.57 11.43 22.53
CA LYS A 649 11.74 12.08 23.54
C LYS A 649 10.25 11.70 23.41
N LEU A 650 9.81 11.38 22.20
CA LEU A 650 8.46 10.91 21.90
C LEU A 650 8.18 9.49 22.43
N LEU A 651 9.22 8.68 22.63
CA LEU A 651 9.16 7.32 23.13
C LEU A 651 9.34 7.28 24.66
N ASN A 652 8.45 7.94 25.39
CA ASN A 652 8.56 8.09 26.84
C ASN A 652 8.04 6.88 27.66
N ASP A 653 8.11 7.01 28.98
CA ASP A 653 7.64 6.02 29.96
C ASP A 653 6.12 5.84 29.99
N GLY A 654 5.33 6.72 29.36
CA GLY A 654 3.89 6.54 29.20
C GLY A 654 3.51 5.22 28.51
N PHE A 655 4.37 4.72 27.60
CA PHE A 655 4.18 3.41 26.96
C PHE A 655 4.26 2.24 27.95
N THR A 656 5.01 2.37 29.04
CA THR A 656 5.08 1.34 30.10
C THR A 656 3.75 1.19 30.83
N MET A 657 2.95 2.27 30.88
CA MET A 657 1.61 2.30 31.47
C MET A 657 0.54 1.88 30.46
N LEU A 658 0.72 2.24 29.18
CA LEU A 658 -0.21 1.94 28.09
C LEU A 658 -0.25 0.44 27.76
N LEU A 659 0.90 -0.19 27.56
CA LEU A 659 1.00 -1.57 27.07
C LEU A 659 0.24 -2.59 27.95
N PRO A 660 0.35 -2.57 29.29
CA PRO A 660 -0.43 -3.47 30.16
C PRO A 660 -1.94 -3.20 30.14
N ALA A 661 -2.35 -1.99 29.76
CA ALA A 661 -3.75 -1.60 29.70
C ALA A 661 -4.43 -2.04 28.39
N CYS A 662 -3.70 -2.10 27.28
CA CYS A 662 -4.23 -2.44 25.95
C CYS A 662 -4.75 -3.88 25.84
N ARG A 663 -5.83 -4.09 25.07
CA ARG A 663 -6.41 -5.41 24.78
C ARG A 663 -6.67 -5.62 23.28
N GLY A 664 -6.47 -6.84 22.80
CA GLY A 664 -6.85 -7.25 21.43
C GLY A 664 -6.31 -6.33 20.33
N ALA A 665 -7.22 -5.62 19.65
CA ALA A 665 -6.89 -4.70 18.56
C ALA A 665 -6.03 -3.50 19.03
N GLU A 666 -6.25 -2.98 20.24
CA GLU A 666 -5.47 -1.87 20.79
C GLU A 666 -3.99 -2.27 20.92
N LEU A 667 -3.73 -3.46 21.49
CA LEU A 667 -2.38 -3.98 21.63
C LEU A 667 -1.74 -4.28 20.28
N SER A 668 -2.52 -4.81 19.34
CA SER A 668 -2.05 -5.07 17.96
C SER A 668 -1.60 -3.78 17.26
N MET A 669 -2.32 -2.67 17.44
CA MET A 669 -1.96 -1.35 16.90
C MET A 669 -0.64 -0.85 17.49
N VAL A 670 -0.46 -0.91 18.81
CA VAL A 670 0.79 -0.48 19.46
C VAL A 670 1.99 -1.34 19.04
N LEU A 671 1.80 -2.66 18.91
CA LEU A 671 2.86 -3.57 18.47
C LEU A 671 3.23 -3.35 17.00
N ASN A 672 2.27 -3.05 16.13
CA ASN A 672 2.53 -2.67 14.73
C ASN A 672 3.29 -1.34 14.65
N PHE A 673 2.86 -0.31 15.39
CA PHE A 673 3.60 0.94 15.51
C PHE A 673 5.06 0.71 15.92
N LEU A 674 5.26 -0.14 16.93
CA LEU A 674 6.59 -0.48 17.44
C LEU A 674 7.45 -1.19 16.38
N GLN A 675 6.85 -2.04 15.54
CA GLN A 675 7.56 -2.65 14.40
C GLN A 675 7.98 -1.61 13.36
N VAL A 676 7.13 -0.63 13.05
CA VAL A 676 7.47 0.48 12.14
C VAL A 676 8.65 1.27 12.67
N VAL A 677 8.62 1.65 13.96
CA VAL A 677 9.72 2.39 14.62
C VAL A 677 11.01 1.56 14.63
N LEU A 678 10.95 0.27 14.97
CA LEU A 678 12.10 -0.64 14.95
C LEU A 678 12.69 -0.77 13.54
N ALA A 679 11.85 -1.01 12.53
CA ALA A 679 12.30 -1.11 11.14
C ALA A 679 12.94 0.18 10.67
N ARG A 680 12.35 1.34 11.02
CA ARG A 680 12.89 2.65 10.66
C ARG A 680 14.25 2.88 11.28
N LEU A 681 14.39 2.70 12.60
CA LEU A 681 15.67 2.86 13.31
C LEU A 681 16.77 1.99 12.68
N ARG A 682 16.47 0.70 12.45
CA ARG A 682 17.43 -0.24 11.84
C ARG A 682 17.83 0.18 10.43
N SER A 683 16.88 0.57 9.59
CA SER A 683 17.15 1.03 8.21
C SER A 683 17.99 2.31 8.14
N VAL A 684 17.82 3.23 9.11
CA VAL A 684 18.60 4.47 9.18
C VAL A 684 20.00 4.17 9.73
N HIS A 685 20.08 3.33 10.77
CA HIS A 685 21.34 2.91 11.37
C HIS A 685 22.24 2.17 10.38
N GLU A 686 21.69 1.23 9.62
CA GLU A 686 22.43 0.48 8.59
C GLU A 686 22.99 1.42 7.51
N ARG A 687 22.18 2.35 7.01
CA ARG A 687 22.61 3.35 6.01
C ARG A 687 23.74 4.24 6.52
N VAL A 688 23.68 4.67 7.78
CA VAL A 688 24.72 5.50 8.40
C VAL A 688 26.00 4.69 8.63
N SER A 689 25.88 3.46 9.12
CA SER A 689 27.01 2.55 9.34
C SER A 689 27.74 2.16 8.05
N GLN A 690 27.01 1.91 6.95
CA GLN A 690 27.60 1.64 5.63
C GLN A 690 28.36 2.86 5.08
N ARG A 691 27.83 4.08 5.27
CA ARG A 691 28.48 5.33 4.83
C ARG A 691 29.80 5.59 5.55
N LEU A 692 29.90 5.21 6.82
CA LEU A 692 31.12 5.28 7.63
C LEU A 692 32.20 4.28 7.17
N GLN A 693 31.80 3.10 6.67
CA GLN A 693 32.73 2.08 6.16
C GLN A 693 33.33 2.45 4.80
N LEU A 694 32.64 3.25 3.98
CA LEU A 694 33.08 3.62 2.63
C LEU A 694 34.05 4.81 2.56
N GLY A 695 34.44 5.41 3.69
CA GLY A 695 35.57 6.34 3.76
C GLY A 695 35.48 7.60 2.87
N ASN A 696 34.28 8.11 2.56
CA ASN A 696 34.15 9.36 1.81
C ASN A 696 34.48 10.57 2.71
N THR A 697 35.65 11.17 2.47
CA THR A 697 36.15 12.41 3.08
C THR A 697 35.41 13.64 2.55
N ALA A 698 34.12 13.76 2.83
CA ALA A 698 33.36 15.00 2.65
C ALA A 698 33.23 15.76 3.99
N PRO A 699 33.06 17.10 3.99
CA PRO A 699 33.12 17.92 5.22
C PRO A 699 32.03 17.65 6.27
N ASP A 700 30.99 16.87 5.96
CA ASP A 700 29.86 16.55 6.85
C ASP A 700 30.15 15.45 7.89
N THR A 701 31.39 15.37 8.40
CA THR A 701 31.82 14.33 9.36
C THR A 701 31.19 14.46 10.76
N GLN A 702 30.55 15.59 11.10
CA GLN A 702 29.90 15.81 12.41
C GLN A 702 28.47 15.26 12.51
N LEU A 703 27.68 15.34 11.44
CA LEU A 703 26.31 14.80 11.39
C LEU A 703 26.21 13.29 11.73
N PRO A 704 27.12 12.42 11.25
CA PRO A 704 27.10 10.98 11.54
C PRO A 704 27.30 10.64 13.02
N LEU A 705 28.08 11.44 13.76
CA LEU A 705 28.37 11.18 15.18
C LEU A 705 27.18 11.54 16.07
N VAL A 706 26.56 12.70 15.85
CA VAL A 706 25.36 13.15 16.55
C VAL A 706 24.18 12.23 16.24
N ALA A 707 23.97 11.88 14.96
CA ALA A 707 22.94 10.91 14.57
C ALA A 707 23.13 9.55 15.27
N LYS A 708 24.38 9.07 15.40
CA LYS A 708 24.67 7.82 16.14
C LYS A 708 24.26 7.91 17.60
N GLU A 709 24.52 9.04 18.28
CA GLU A 709 24.10 9.23 19.68
C GLU A 709 22.57 9.21 19.83
N HIS A 710 21.85 9.90 18.94
CA HIS A 710 20.38 9.85 18.93
C HIS A 710 19.84 8.46 18.59
N HIS A 711 20.43 7.71 17.65
CA HIS A 711 20.04 6.32 17.39
C HIS A 711 20.19 5.44 18.63
N LEU A 712 21.28 5.62 19.38
CA LEU A 712 21.50 4.94 20.66
C LEU A 712 20.47 5.36 21.71
N ALA A 713 20.04 6.62 21.71
CA ALA A 713 19.02 7.14 22.62
C ALA A 713 17.62 6.59 22.29
N VAL A 714 17.25 6.51 21.00
CA VAL A 714 16.02 5.84 20.54
C VAL A 714 16.05 4.36 20.93
N ALA A 715 17.16 3.65 20.68
CA ALA A 715 17.31 2.25 21.08
C ALA A 715 17.14 2.08 22.60
N SER A 716 17.77 2.95 23.40
CA SER A 716 17.63 2.96 24.86
C SER A 716 16.17 3.15 25.29
N ALA A 717 15.44 4.07 24.66
CA ALA A 717 14.02 4.30 24.94
C ALA A 717 13.17 3.06 24.61
N LEU A 718 13.42 2.39 23.48
CA LEU A 718 12.74 1.15 23.09
C LEU A 718 12.97 0.02 24.10
N TRP A 719 14.23 -0.20 24.49
CA TRP A 719 14.61 -1.22 25.48
C TRP A 719 14.03 -0.93 26.87
N ARG A 720 13.99 0.34 27.29
CA ARG A 720 13.48 0.73 28.61
C ARG A 720 11.96 0.65 28.68
N ASN A 721 11.27 1.18 27.68
CA ASN A 721 9.84 1.47 27.78
C ASN A 721 8.92 0.38 27.20
N PHE A 722 9.42 -0.46 26.28
CA PHE A 722 8.59 -1.47 25.60
C PHE A 722 9.02 -2.92 25.90
N PHE A 723 10.32 -3.21 25.90
CA PHE A 723 10.81 -4.58 26.06
C PHE A 723 10.40 -5.29 27.36
N PRO A 724 10.34 -4.65 28.55
CA PRO A 724 9.93 -5.32 29.78
C PRO A 724 8.53 -5.93 29.69
N PHE A 725 7.61 -5.27 28.98
CA PHE A 725 6.28 -5.80 28.71
C PHE A 725 6.32 -7.00 27.76
N LEU A 726 7.10 -6.94 26.66
CA LEU A 726 7.26 -8.09 25.75
C LEU A 726 7.81 -9.32 26.49
N LYS A 727 8.79 -9.10 27.37
CA LYS A 727 9.39 -10.15 28.22
C LYS A 727 8.38 -10.74 29.21
N SER A 728 7.43 -9.95 29.74
CA SER A 728 6.40 -10.48 30.65
C SER A 728 5.32 -11.27 29.90
N GLN A 729 4.97 -10.87 28.68
CA GLN A 729 3.95 -11.55 27.86
C GLN A 729 4.39 -12.92 27.33
N ARG A 730 5.69 -13.23 27.34
CA ARG A 730 6.22 -14.53 26.90
C ARG A 730 5.60 -15.74 27.63
N MET A 731 5.18 -15.53 28.89
CA MET A 731 4.60 -16.52 29.80
C MET A 731 3.09 -16.31 30.03
N SER A 732 2.41 -15.53 29.16
CA SER A 732 0.98 -15.27 29.31
C SER A 732 0.17 -16.57 29.36
N GLN A 733 -0.89 -16.59 30.16
CA GLN A 733 -1.82 -17.74 30.23
C GLN A 733 -2.72 -17.82 28.98
N THR A 734 -2.85 -16.74 28.22
CA THR A 734 -3.59 -16.68 26.95
C THR A 734 -2.65 -16.75 25.76
N PRO A 735 -3.10 -17.32 24.61
CA PRO A 735 -2.28 -17.36 23.41
C PRO A 735 -1.90 -15.93 22.99
N PRO A 736 -0.59 -15.65 22.83
CA PRO A 736 -0.12 -14.30 22.53
C PRO A 736 -0.53 -13.87 21.12
N SER A 737 -0.70 -12.57 20.92
CA SER A 737 -0.93 -11.99 19.60
C SER A 737 0.26 -12.29 18.67
N PRO A 738 0.03 -12.58 17.38
CA PRO A 738 1.10 -12.91 16.44
C PRO A 738 2.11 -11.75 16.29
N GLN A 739 1.65 -10.51 16.40
CA GLN A 739 2.49 -9.31 16.37
C GLN A 739 3.54 -9.30 17.49
N LEU A 740 3.31 -9.98 18.62
CA LEU A 740 4.28 -10.09 19.71
C LEU A 740 5.57 -10.78 19.26
N ALA A 741 5.45 -11.85 18.45
CA ALA A 741 6.59 -12.59 17.92
C ALA A 741 7.41 -11.71 16.96
N ASP A 742 6.73 -10.97 16.09
CA ASP A 742 7.32 -10.09 15.09
C ASP A 742 8.07 -8.93 15.75
N THR A 743 7.47 -8.32 16.77
CA THR A 743 8.12 -7.27 17.57
C THR A 743 9.33 -7.83 18.32
N ALA A 744 9.22 -9.02 18.94
CA ALA A 744 10.36 -9.66 19.62
C ALA A 744 11.51 -9.99 18.66
N ALA A 745 11.20 -10.42 17.44
CA ALA A 745 12.19 -10.61 16.38
C ALA A 745 12.85 -9.26 16.01
N GLY A 746 12.07 -8.19 15.88
CA GLY A 746 12.58 -6.82 15.70
C GLY A 746 13.56 -6.38 16.78
N PHE A 747 13.27 -6.65 18.06
CA PHE A 747 14.21 -6.40 19.16
C PHE A 747 15.46 -7.29 19.12
N THR A 748 15.34 -8.52 18.63
CA THR A 748 16.49 -9.43 18.48
C THR A 748 17.45 -8.90 17.42
N LEU A 749 16.90 -8.39 16.31
CA LEU A 749 17.70 -7.75 15.28
C LEU A 749 18.22 -6.37 15.70
N LEU A 750 17.48 -5.61 16.52
CA LEU A 750 18.02 -4.39 17.15
C LEU A 750 19.20 -4.71 18.09
N ALA A 751 19.15 -5.84 18.83
CA ALA A 751 20.26 -6.29 19.66
C ALA A 751 21.48 -6.73 18.84
N LEU A 752 21.27 -7.16 17.59
CA LEU A 752 22.33 -7.46 16.64
C LEU A 752 22.99 -6.17 16.13
N ASP A 753 22.17 -5.19 15.73
CA ASP A 753 22.65 -3.92 15.16
C ASP A 753 23.29 -3.01 16.22
N ILE A 754 22.69 -2.91 17.41
CA ILE A 754 23.10 -2.03 18.50
C ILE A 754 23.18 -2.81 19.84
N PRO A 755 24.20 -3.68 20.02
CA PRO A 755 24.31 -4.53 21.20
C PRO A 755 24.58 -3.76 22.50
N SER A 756 25.22 -2.59 22.43
CA SER A 756 25.67 -1.82 23.60
C SER A 756 24.55 -1.19 24.43
N LYS A 757 23.33 -1.04 23.87
CA LYS A 757 22.17 -0.44 24.55
C LYS A 757 21.10 -1.44 24.99
N ALA A 758 21.32 -2.73 24.76
CA ALA A 758 20.46 -3.76 25.35
C ALA A 758 20.56 -3.72 26.89
N LEU A 759 19.45 -4.04 27.56
CA LEU A 759 19.36 -4.05 29.03
C LEU A 759 20.48 -4.88 29.68
N SER A 760 20.91 -4.48 30.88
CA SER A 760 21.95 -5.17 31.66
C SER A 760 21.69 -6.67 31.82
N ASP A 761 20.42 -7.05 31.99
CA ASP A 761 19.97 -8.45 32.11
C ASP A 761 20.28 -9.32 30.89
N LEU A 762 20.51 -8.72 29.72
CA LEU A 762 20.76 -9.40 28.45
C LEU A 762 22.25 -9.46 28.09
N GLN A 763 23.09 -8.64 28.74
CA GLN A 763 24.54 -8.59 28.53
C GLN A 763 25.24 -9.82 29.13
N PRO A 764 26.42 -10.24 28.61
CA PRO A 764 27.23 -9.62 27.54
C PRO A 764 26.82 -10.03 26.11
N GLN A 765 25.89 -10.98 25.94
CA GLN A 765 25.49 -11.49 24.63
C GLN A 765 23.98 -11.31 24.41
N PRO A 766 23.53 -10.09 24.05
CA PRO A 766 22.10 -9.77 24.02
C PRO A 766 21.32 -10.55 22.96
N VAL A 767 21.91 -10.82 21.79
CA VAL A 767 21.29 -11.64 20.74
C VAL A 767 21.05 -13.07 21.23
N LEU A 768 22.04 -13.68 21.89
CA LEU A 768 21.91 -15.04 22.44
C LEU A 768 20.86 -15.09 23.55
N SER A 769 20.85 -14.09 24.43
CA SER A 769 19.85 -13.95 25.50
C SER A 769 18.43 -13.82 24.94
N MET A 770 18.25 -13.08 23.84
CA MET A 770 16.96 -12.95 23.15
C MET A 770 16.49 -14.28 22.53
N MET A 771 17.39 -15.00 21.83
CA MET A 771 17.08 -16.32 21.29
C MET A 771 16.69 -17.32 22.37
N ARG A 772 17.38 -17.27 23.53
CA ARG A 772 17.00 -18.07 24.69
C ARG A 772 15.61 -17.69 25.20
N LEU A 773 15.31 -16.40 25.36
CA LEU A 773 14.06 -15.93 25.95
C LEU A 773 12.80 -16.23 25.11
N PHE A 774 12.88 -16.15 23.78
CA PHE A 774 11.72 -16.26 22.89
C PHE A 774 11.77 -17.45 21.92
N GLY A 775 12.95 -17.95 21.57
CA GLY A 775 13.12 -19.03 20.59
C GLY A 775 13.38 -20.41 21.20
N TRP A 776 14.24 -20.50 22.21
CA TRP A 776 14.74 -21.77 22.74
C TRP A 776 14.27 -22.13 24.16
N ASP A 777 13.55 -21.24 24.84
CA ASP A 777 12.95 -21.55 26.15
C ASP A 777 11.72 -22.46 25.98
N ASP A 778 11.79 -23.62 26.63
CA ASP A 778 10.75 -24.64 26.68
C ASP A 778 9.43 -24.14 27.31
N MET A 779 9.42 -22.97 27.95
CA MET A 779 8.26 -22.40 28.63
C MET A 779 7.41 -21.48 27.73
N VAL A 780 7.94 -21.02 26.60
CA VAL A 780 7.25 -20.10 25.68
C VAL A 780 6.27 -20.86 24.78
N TRP A 781 5.15 -20.24 24.41
CA TRP A 781 4.15 -20.84 23.51
C TRP A 781 4.74 -21.28 22.15
N PRO A 782 4.46 -22.51 21.67
CA PRO A 782 4.93 -22.99 20.36
C PRO A 782 4.55 -22.09 19.18
N GLN A 783 3.36 -21.47 19.24
CA GLN A 783 2.89 -20.53 18.21
C GLN A 783 3.83 -19.32 18.09
N LEU A 784 4.18 -18.71 19.22
CA LEU A 784 5.12 -17.58 19.27
C LEU A 784 6.49 -17.99 18.76
N VAL A 785 7.01 -19.13 19.23
CA VAL A 785 8.33 -19.65 18.83
C VAL A 785 8.39 -19.87 17.32
N SER A 786 7.36 -20.47 16.73
CA SER A 786 7.32 -20.78 15.30
C SER A 786 7.39 -19.51 14.44
N ARG A 787 6.64 -18.47 14.82
CA ARG A 787 6.63 -17.18 14.11
C ARG A 787 7.92 -16.39 14.34
N TYR A 788 8.38 -16.30 15.59
CA TYR A 788 9.61 -15.61 15.98
C TYR A 788 10.83 -16.17 15.24
N LEU A 789 11.01 -17.50 15.24
CA LEU A 789 12.13 -18.14 14.55
C LEU A 789 12.01 -18.02 13.03
N SER A 790 10.80 -18.05 12.47
CA SER A 790 10.62 -17.85 11.02
C SER A 790 11.10 -16.48 10.54
N HIS A 791 10.91 -15.43 11.34
CA HIS A 791 11.42 -14.08 11.03
C HIS A 791 12.94 -13.96 11.14
N LEU A 792 13.59 -14.76 11.99
CA LEU A 792 15.02 -14.64 12.27
C LEU A 792 15.90 -15.56 11.43
N ILE A 793 15.46 -16.80 11.14
CA ILE A 793 16.24 -17.77 10.37
C ILE A 793 16.54 -17.26 8.94
N GLN A 794 15.66 -16.45 8.37
CA GLN A 794 15.86 -15.85 7.04
C GLN A 794 16.97 -14.79 7.01
N ASN A 795 17.38 -14.27 8.16
CA ASN A 795 18.32 -13.16 8.24
C ASN A 795 19.78 -13.68 8.21
N SER A 796 20.51 -13.40 7.12
CA SER A 796 21.89 -13.87 6.94
C SER A 796 22.88 -13.25 7.92
N SER A 797 22.71 -11.98 8.31
CA SER A 797 23.63 -11.30 9.24
C SER A 797 23.55 -11.90 10.65
N LEU A 798 22.39 -12.44 11.05
CA LEU A 798 22.26 -13.19 12.29
C LEU A 798 23.09 -14.48 12.28
N CYS A 799 23.10 -15.21 11.16
CA CYS A 799 23.88 -16.45 11.00
C CYS A 799 25.39 -16.17 10.99
N GLU A 800 25.80 -15.09 10.31
CA GLU A 800 27.18 -14.60 10.34
C GLU A 800 27.62 -14.21 11.76
N ALA A 801 26.76 -13.52 12.51
CA ALA A 801 27.06 -13.13 13.88
C ALA A 801 27.20 -14.33 14.84
N PHE A 802 26.37 -15.37 14.70
CA PHE A 802 26.56 -16.60 15.49
C PHE A 802 27.86 -17.33 15.13
N SER A 803 28.21 -17.31 13.84
CA SER A 803 29.47 -17.90 13.35
C SER A 803 30.68 -17.13 13.87
N SER A 804 30.65 -15.79 13.86
CA SER A 804 31.74 -14.94 14.37
C SER A 804 31.87 -15.02 15.89
N MET A 805 30.76 -15.23 16.62
CA MET A 805 30.76 -15.45 18.07
C MET A 805 31.18 -16.87 18.47
N GLY A 806 31.49 -17.74 17.51
CA GLY A 806 31.91 -19.13 17.75
C GLY A 806 30.82 -20.03 18.31
N TYR A 807 29.54 -19.65 18.16
CA TYR A 807 28.42 -20.38 18.73
C TYR A 807 27.88 -21.41 17.73
N THR A 808 28.49 -22.59 17.71
CA THR A 808 28.23 -23.66 16.71
C THR A 808 26.96 -24.48 16.96
N SER A 809 26.25 -24.27 18.07
CA SER A 809 25.08 -25.07 18.46
C SER A 809 23.71 -24.43 18.18
N TYR A 810 23.66 -23.19 17.64
CA TYR A 810 22.38 -22.50 17.43
C TYR A 810 21.43 -23.24 16.46
N GLU A 811 21.97 -23.88 15.42
CA GLU A 811 21.18 -24.66 14.45
C GLU A 811 20.54 -25.87 15.16
N ALA A 812 21.29 -26.56 16.03
CA ALA A 812 20.76 -27.68 16.80
C ALA A 812 19.68 -27.27 17.81
N LEU A 813 19.85 -26.12 18.49
CA LEU A 813 18.83 -25.57 19.37
C LEU A 813 17.57 -25.14 18.61
N THR A 814 17.74 -24.62 17.39
CA THR A 814 16.62 -24.25 16.51
C THR A 814 15.86 -25.48 16.02
N VAL A 815 16.58 -26.54 15.63
CA VAL A 815 16.00 -27.86 15.31
C VAL A 815 15.27 -28.43 16.52
N ARG A 816 15.84 -28.35 17.72
CA ARG A 816 15.18 -28.78 18.98
C ARG A 816 13.87 -28.03 19.22
N SER A 817 13.85 -26.71 19.08
CA SER A 817 12.62 -25.92 19.20
C SER A 817 11.57 -26.31 18.16
N TRP A 818 11.99 -26.64 16.94
CA TRP A 818 11.09 -27.17 15.90
C TRP A 818 10.52 -28.54 16.24
N PHE A 819 11.34 -29.48 16.71
CA PHE A 819 10.88 -30.77 17.24
C PHE A 819 9.77 -30.57 18.27
N ARG A 820 9.99 -29.65 19.21
CA ARG A 820 8.99 -29.28 20.22
C ARG A 820 7.71 -28.72 19.57
N CYS A 821 7.82 -27.74 18.66
CA CYS A 821 6.66 -27.09 18.05
C CYS A 821 5.81 -28.07 17.23
N VAL A 822 6.45 -29.01 16.52
CA VAL A 822 5.77 -30.08 15.79
C VAL A 822 5.08 -31.05 16.74
N LEU A 823 5.77 -31.53 17.79
CA LEU A 823 5.16 -32.44 18.77
C LEU A 823 3.99 -31.81 19.51
N GLN A 824 4.05 -30.51 19.79
CA GLN A 824 3.05 -29.77 20.57
C GLN A 824 1.97 -29.11 19.69
N MET A 825 1.89 -29.43 18.40
CA MET A 825 1.05 -28.68 17.47
C MET A 825 -0.46 -28.74 17.75
N PHE A 826 -0.89 -29.72 18.55
CA PHE A 826 -2.30 -29.94 18.91
C PHE A 826 -2.66 -29.47 20.32
N LEU A 827 -1.74 -28.91 21.11
CA LEU A 827 -2.04 -28.58 22.52
C LEU A 827 -3.19 -27.58 22.70
N ASP A 828 -3.37 -26.67 21.74
CA ASP A 828 -4.31 -25.55 21.83
C ASP A 828 -5.61 -25.77 21.04
N GLN A 829 -5.79 -26.97 20.46
CA GLN A 829 -7.01 -27.29 19.71
C GLN A 829 -8.07 -27.81 20.68
N PRO A 830 -9.27 -27.18 20.75
CA PRO A 830 -10.35 -27.68 21.58
C PRO A 830 -10.76 -29.08 21.12
N SER A 831 -10.74 -30.04 22.04
CA SER A 831 -11.08 -31.44 21.77
C SER A 831 -12.57 -31.60 21.44
N GLY A 832 -12.90 -31.93 20.19
CA GLY A 832 -14.18 -32.53 19.77
C GLY A 832 -15.46 -31.66 19.79
N ALA A 833 -16.18 -31.66 18.67
CA ALA A 833 -17.59 -31.25 18.45
C ALA A 833 -18.07 -29.83 18.86
N LEU A 834 -17.28 -29.04 19.58
CA LEU A 834 -17.64 -27.70 20.08
C LEU A 834 -16.87 -26.54 19.41
N ALA A 835 -16.27 -26.74 18.23
CA ALA A 835 -15.75 -25.65 17.41
C ALA A 835 -16.93 -24.84 16.82
N LYS A 836 -17.56 -24.01 17.65
CA LYS A 836 -18.78 -23.24 17.32
C LYS A 836 -18.47 -21.88 16.67
N THR A 837 -17.20 -21.48 16.52
CA THR A 837 -16.83 -20.17 15.97
C THR A 837 -15.76 -20.30 14.88
N ASP A 838 -15.98 -19.61 13.75
CA ASP A 838 -15.05 -19.55 12.61
C ASP A 838 -13.63 -19.09 13.00
N ALA A 839 -13.51 -18.30 14.07
CA ALA A 839 -12.23 -17.79 14.58
C ALA A 839 -11.28 -18.91 15.07
N GLU A 840 -11.77 -19.94 15.76
CA GLU A 840 -10.93 -20.99 16.34
C GLU A 840 -10.36 -21.94 15.27
N ARG A 841 -11.14 -22.23 14.23
CA ARG A 841 -10.65 -22.94 13.02
C ARG A 841 -9.60 -22.13 12.27
N THR A 842 -9.77 -20.81 12.22
CA THR A 842 -8.84 -19.91 11.52
C THR A 842 -7.50 -19.81 12.25
N VAL A 843 -7.49 -19.78 13.59
CA VAL A 843 -6.26 -19.77 14.41
C VAL A 843 -5.44 -21.06 14.23
N GLY A 844 -6.10 -22.23 14.24
CA GLY A 844 -5.42 -23.51 13.98
C GLY A 844 -4.80 -23.59 12.59
N LYS A 845 -5.48 -23.03 11.57
CA LYS A 845 -4.95 -22.94 10.20
C LYS A 845 -3.75 -22.00 10.11
N ALA A 846 -3.81 -20.83 10.73
CA ALA A 846 -2.73 -19.84 10.72
C ALA A 846 -1.45 -20.36 11.41
N TYR A 847 -1.59 -21.12 12.50
CA TYR A 847 -0.44 -21.75 13.16
C TYR A 847 0.19 -22.86 12.30
N MET A 848 -0.62 -23.67 11.61
CA MET A 848 -0.10 -24.69 10.69
C MET A 848 0.67 -24.06 9.52
N GLU A 849 0.20 -22.94 8.97
CA GLU A 849 0.93 -22.18 7.94
C GLU A 849 2.27 -21.65 8.47
N GLN A 850 2.29 -21.07 9.68
CA GLN A 850 3.53 -20.61 10.33
C GLN A 850 4.52 -21.75 10.57
N LEU A 851 4.06 -22.89 11.07
CA LEU A 851 4.91 -24.05 11.32
C LEU A 851 5.43 -24.68 10.01
N THR A 852 4.64 -24.63 8.94
CA THR A 852 5.06 -25.06 7.60
C THR A 852 6.18 -24.17 7.07
N GLU A 853 6.06 -22.84 7.23
CA GLU A 853 7.12 -21.91 6.85
C GLU A 853 8.38 -22.10 7.70
N MET A 854 8.25 -22.25 9.02
CA MET A 854 9.38 -22.59 9.90
C MET A 854 10.08 -23.88 9.45
N THR A 855 9.31 -24.91 9.10
CA THR A 855 9.83 -26.19 8.60
C THR A 855 10.61 -26.00 7.30
N ARG A 856 10.09 -25.22 6.35
CA ARG A 856 10.78 -24.90 5.10
C ARG A 856 12.12 -24.20 5.36
N LEU A 857 12.16 -23.25 6.30
CA LEU A 857 13.36 -22.50 6.65
C LEU A 857 14.42 -23.36 7.33
N ILE A 858 14.02 -24.27 8.22
CA ILE A 858 14.93 -25.18 8.91
C ILE A 858 15.62 -26.13 7.95
N PHE A 859 14.93 -26.57 6.91
CA PHE A 859 15.51 -27.44 5.88
C PHE A 859 16.56 -26.73 5.02
N ASN A 860 16.61 -25.39 5.06
CA ASN A 860 17.67 -24.59 4.42
C ASN A 860 18.85 -24.31 5.37
N LEU A 861 18.80 -24.71 6.64
CA LEU A 861 19.94 -24.57 7.55
C LEU A 861 21.08 -25.48 7.08
N SER A 862 22.31 -24.97 7.17
CA SER A 862 23.49 -25.63 6.63
C SER A 862 23.70 -27.03 7.23
N GLU A 863 23.46 -27.18 8.53
CA GLU A 863 23.60 -28.44 9.26
C GLU A 863 22.54 -29.46 8.83
N VAL A 864 21.30 -29.01 8.60
CA VAL A 864 20.18 -29.87 8.15
C VAL A 864 20.37 -30.30 6.70
N GLU A 865 20.74 -29.37 5.81
CA GLU A 865 21.03 -29.69 4.41
C GLU A 865 22.17 -30.70 4.30
N ASN A 866 23.23 -30.54 5.09
CA ASN A 866 24.35 -31.49 5.14
C ASN A 866 23.92 -32.91 5.57
N ILE A 867 23.02 -33.05 6.55
CA ILE A 867 22.48 -34.36 6.97
C ILE A 867 21.62 -34.98 5.86
N LEU A 868 20.77 -34.19 5.21
CA LEU A 868 19.90 -34.67 4.13
C LEU A 868 20.70 -35.11 2.89
N LEU A 869 21.75 -34.36 2.54
CA LEU A 869 22.68 -34.70 1.46
C LEU A 869 23.40 -36.02 1.74
N LYS A 870 23.98 -36.19 2.94
CA LYS A 870 24.66 -37.44 3.35
C LYS A 870 23.72 -38.65 3.37
N ALA A 871 22.43 -38.44 3.60
CA ALA A 871 21.42 -39.48 3.63
C ALA A 871 20.80 -39.83 2.24
N ASN A 872 21.27 -39.21 1.15
CA ASN A 872 20.75 -39.34 -0.21
C ASN A 872 19.23 -39.08 -0.31
N VAL A 873 18.71 -38.08 0.41
CA VAL A 873 17.31 -37.68 0.34
C VAL A 873 17.15 -36.57 -0.71
N GLY A 874 16.37 -36.82 -1.76
CA GLY A 874 16.22 -35.90 -2.89
C GLY A 874 15.60 -34.54 -2.53
N LYS A 875 16.04 -33.47 -3.20
CA LYS A 875 15.59 -32.08 -2.98
C LYS A 875 14.13 -31.78 -3.39
N SER A 876 13.37 -32.74 -3.95
CA SER A 876 11.98 -32.52 -4.41
C SER A 876 10.92 -32.65 -3.30
N VAL A 877 11.33 -32.89 -2.06
CA VAL A 877 10.47 -33.27 -0.91
C VAL A 877 9.97 -32.05 -0.11
N PHE A 878 10.42 -30.83 -0.40
CA PHE A 878 10.33 -29.67 0.51
C PHE A 878 8.99 -28.91 0.58
N LYS A 879 7.91 -29.42 -0.03
CA LYS A 879 6.53 -28.91 0.16
C LYS A 879 5.76 -29.84 1.10
N GLN A 880 6.23 -30.02 2.33
CA GLN A 880 5.66 -31.02 3.23
C GLN A 880 5.07 -30.47 4.50
N ASP A 881 3.93 -31.08 4.84
CA ASP A 881 3.35 -31.16 6.18
C ASP A 881 4.45 -31.34 7.25
N PRO A 882 4.50 -30.47 8.30
CA PRO A 882 5.57 -30.47 9.31
C PRO A 882 5.82 -31.85 9.95
N LYS A 883 4.78 -32.67 10.10
CA LYS A 883 4.87 -34.00 10.71
C LYS A 883 5.69 -34.96 9.83
N ASN A 884 5.42 -34.96 8.54
CA ASN A 884 6.13 -35.79 7.56
C ASN A 884 7.59 -35.34 7.39
N ALA A 885 7.82 -34.03 7.35
CA ALA A 885 9.16 -33.46 7.28
C ALA A 885 10.02 -33.91 8.48
N LEU A 886 9.46 -33.88 9.70
CA LEU A 886 10.14 -34.35 10.89
C LEU A 886 10.54 -35.84 10.80
N VAL A 887 9.65 -36.69 10.29
CA VAL A 887 9.95 -38.12 10.08
C VAL A 887 11.04 -38.32 9.04
N GLN A 888 11.07 -37.53 7.96
CA GLN A 888 12.16 -37.59 6.98
C GLN A 888 13.49 -37.18 7.57
N PHE A 889 13.51 -36.13 8.41
CA PHE A 889 14.71 -35.72 9.12
C PHE A 889 15.22 -36.84 10.07
N ILE A 890 14.33 -37.46 10.85
CA ILE A 890 14.67 -38.61 11.71
C ILE A 890 15.28 -39.77 10.89
N LYS A 891 14.70 -40.09 9.73
CA LYS A 891 15.25 -41.11 8.81
C LYS A 891 16.64 -40.73 8.30
N ALA A 892 16.84 -39.47 7.93
CA ALA A 892 18.11 -38.97 7.43
C ALA A 892 19.22 -39.04 8.49
N VAL A 893 18.90 -38.67 9.74
CA VAL A 893 19.80 -38.81 10.89
C VAL A 893 20.25 -40.26 11.08
N GLY A 894 19.30 -41.21 11.10
CA GLY A 894 19.59 -42.64 11.25
C GLY A 894 20.44 -43.23 10.10
N ARG A 895 20.13 -42.85 8.85
CA ARG A 895 20.91 -43.26 7.66
C ARG A 895 22.31 -42.68 7.68
N THR A 896 22.45 -41.40 8.00
CA THR A 896 23.75 -40.73 8.09
C THR A 896 24.62 -41.44 9.11
N TYR A 897 24.12 -41.71 10.32
CA TYR A 897 24.86 -42.47 11.34
C TYR A 897 25.30 -43.85 10.85
N SER A 898 24.42 -44.57 10.15
CA SER A 898 24.70 -45.91 9.64
C SER A 898 25.77 -45.91 8.53
N GLY A 899 25.87 -44.81 7.77
CA GLY A 899 26.88 -44.61 6.73
C GLY A 899 28.25 -44.10 7.22
N LEU A 900 28.36 -43.63 8.47
CA LEU A 900 29.64 -43.20 9.06
C LEU A 900 30.56 -44.40 9.29
N GLN A 901 31.85 -44.23 9.06
CA GLN A 901 32.85 -45.30 9.24
C GLN A 901 33.66 -45.14 10.52
N THR A 902 34.03 -43.91 10.92
CA THR A 902 34.92 -43.70 12.06
C THR A 902 34.18 -43.59 13.39
N LEU A 903 34.80 -44.10 14.47
CA LEU A 903 34.25 -44.05 15.82
C LEU A 903 34.05 -42.61 16.36
N PRO A 904 34.98 -41.65 16.14
CA PRO A 904 34.79 -40.27 16.57
C PRO A 904 33.59 -39.60 15.89
N GLU A 905 33.42 -39.77 14.58
CA GLU A 905 32.27 -39.23 13.84
C GLU A 905 30.95 -39.85 14.34
N LYS A 906 30.92 -41.16 14.58
CA LYS A 906 29.73 -41.82 15.17
C LYS A 906 29.41 -41.28 16.56
N SER A 907 30.41 -41.09 17.42
CA SER A 907 30.23 -40.54 18.77
C SER A 907 29.74 -39.09 18.74
N ALA A 908 30.27 -38.27 17.82
CA ALA A 908 29.83 -36.89 17.59
C ALA A 908 28.38 -36.84 17.08
N MET A 909 28.02 -37.70 16.13
CA MET A 909 26.66 -37.80 15.60
C MET A 909 25.65 -38.23 16.69
N VAL A 910 26.03 -39.14 17.59
CA VAL A 910 25.19 -39.52 18.74
C VAL A 910 24.97 -38.32 19.67
N ALA A 911 26.03 -37.60 20.03
CA ALA A 911 25.92 -36.41 20.88
C ALA A 911 25.02 -35.34 20.24
N LYS A 912 25.20 -35.10 18.94
CA LYS A 912 24.41 -34.14 18.16
C LYS A 912 22.94 -34.55 18.05
N THR A 913 22.66 -35.84 17.84
CA THR A 913 21.29 -36.38 17.81
C THR A 913 20.60 -36.19 19.16
N LEU A 914 21.31 -36.39 20.27
CA LEU A 914 20.78 -36.13 21.61
C LEU A 914 20.58 -34.62 21.86
N GLU A 915 21.36 -33.74 21.23
CA GLU A 915 21.16 -32.29 21.29
C GLU A 915 19.86 -31.86 20.58
N TYR A 916 19.57 -32.42 19.38
CA TYR A 916 18.31 -32.18 18.67
C TYR A 916 17.08 -32.66 19.46
N LEU A 917 17.17 -33.84 20.06
CA LEU A 917 16.05 -34.46 20.77
C LEU A 917 15.85 -33.87 22.17
N SER A 918 16.95 -33.55 22.85
CA SER A 918 16.97 -33.20 24.28
C SER A 918 16.06 -34.11 25.11
N ASP A 919 15.32 -33.57 26.09
CA ASP A 919 14.27 -34.30 26.79
C ASP A 919 12.95 -34.30 25.99
N VAL A 920 12.94 -35.03 24.87
CA VAL A 920 11.76 -35.12 23.98
C VAL A 920 10.49 -35.58 24.73
N LEU A 921 10.66 -36.36 25.81
CA LEU A 921 9.56 -36.85 26.64
C LEU A 921 8.91 -35.72 27.46
N LYS A 922 9.64 -34.66 27.79
CA LYS A 922 9.06 -33.43 28.38
C LYS A 922 8.00 -32.82 27.47
N TYR A 923 8.22 -32.83 26.15
CA TYR A 923 7.33 -32.21 25.17
C TYR A 923 6.03 -33.00 24.96
N VAL A 924 6.11 -34.30 25.18
CA VAL A 924 5.02 -35.28 25.05
C VAL A 924 4.14 -35.39 26.30
N LYS A 925 4.73 -35.15 27.48
CA LYS A 925 4.08 -35.25 28.79
C LYS A 925 2.70 -34.59 28.89
N PRO A 926 2.41 -33.41 28.28
CA PRO A 926 1.08 -32.81 28.32
C PRO A 926 -0.03 -33.70 27.74
N TYR A 927 0.28 -34.46 26.67
CA TYR A 927 -0.67 -35.41 26.07
C TYR A 927 -0.87 -36.68 26.89
N LEU A 928 0.11 -37.03 27.74
CA LEU A 928 0.05 -38.23 28.59
C LEU A 928 -0.69 -38.01 29.91
N LYS A 929 -0.69 -36.78 30.44
CA LYS A 929 -1.22 -36.46 31.78
C LYS A 929 -2.68 -35.99 31.80
N ALA A 930 -3.21 -35.50 30.68
CA ALA A 930 -4.56 -34.97 30.57
C ALA A 930 -5.31 -35.69 29.45
N LYS A 931 -6.65 -35.55 29.41
CA LYS A 931 -7.50 -35.89 28.25
C LYS A 931 -7.16 -34.97 27.05
N GLY A 932 -5.88 -34.94 26.63
CA GLY A 932 -5.42 -34.19 25.48
C GLY A 932 -6.05 -34.72 24.19
N PRO A 933 -6.01 -33.95 23.11
CA PRO A 933 -6.66 -34.32 21.86
C PRO A 933 -6.08 -35.65 21.32
N PRO A 934 -6.93 -36.55 20.82
CA PRO A 934 -6.51 -37.85 20.31
C PRO A 934 -5.48 -37.73 19.18
N GLU A 935 -5.56 -36.69 18.37
CA GLU A 935 -4.63 -36.40 17.26
C GLU A 935 -3.22 -36.10 17.75
N GLY A 936 -3.09 -35.39 18.88
CA GLY A 936 -1.80 -35.08 19.51
C GLY A 936 -1.13 -36.34 20.10
N LEU A 937 -1.95 -37.22 20.68
CA LEU A 937 -1.49 -38.51 21.19
C LEU A 937 -1.02 -39.42 20.06
N GLN A 938 -1.80 -39.54 18.98
CA GLN A 938 -1.44 -40.32 17.78
C GLN A 938 -0.15 -39.81 17.14
N LEU A 939 -0.03 -38.49 16.94
CA LEU A 939 1.17 -37.85 16.40
C LEU A 939 2.42 -38.18 17.24
N THR A 940 2.29 -38.06 18.56
CA THR A 940 3.36 -38.33 19.49
C THR A 940 3.84 -39.77 19.42
N TYR A 941 2.91 -40.73 19.54
CA TYR A 941 3.21 -42.15 19.48
C TYR A 941 3.85 -42.53 18.13
N TRP A 942 3.38 -41.94 17.03
CA TRP A 942 3.92 -42.16 15.69
C TRP A 942 5.32 -41.59 15.48
N ILE A 943 5.58 -40.33 15.85
CA ILE A 943 6.91 -39.70 15.71
C ILE A 943 7.95 -40.43 16.58
N ILE A 944 7.63 -40.71 17.84
CA ILE A 944 8.55 -41.41 18.74
C ILE A 944 8.75 -42.87 18.27
N GLY A 945 7.73 -43.52 17.70
CA GLY A 945 7.86 -44.82 17.06
C GLY A 945 8.82 -44.78 15.86
N CYS A 946 8.71 -43.75 15.01
CA CYS A 946 9.64 -43.51 13.91
C CYS A 946 11.07 -43.28 14.43
N LEU A 947 11.24 -42.53 15.52
CA LEU A 947 12.54 -42.33 16.17
C LEU A 947 13.14 -43.66 16.63
N VAL A 948 12.37 -44.50 17.32
CA VAL A 948 12.82 -45.81 17.80
C VAL A 948 13.20 -46.74 16.63
N LYS A 949 12.43 -46.73 15.54
CA LYS A 949 12.71 -47.56 14.36
C LYS A 949 13.93 -47.10 13.58
N PHE A 950 13.98 -45.83 13.17
CA PHE A 950 14.97 -45.35 12.21
C PHE A 950 16.28 -44.91 12.86
N CYS A 951 16.24 -44.48 14.13
CA CYS A 951 17.44 -44.19 14.93
C CYS A 951 17.83 -45.36 15.85
N ALA A 952 17.34 -46.58 15.60
CA ALA A 952 17.67 -47.77 16.38
C ALA A 952 19.19 -47.98 16.56
N PRO A 953 20.06 -47.82 15.54
CA PRO A 953 21.51 -47.93 15.71
C PRO A 953 22.10 -46.90 16.69
N ILE A 954 21.52 -45.69 16.72
CA ILE A 954 21.95 -44.63 17.64
C ILE A 954 21.49 -44.97 19.06
N LEU A 955 20.23 -45.39 19.23
CA LEU A 955 19.64 -45.76 20.53
C LEU A 955 20.27 -47.01 21.15
N ALA A 956 20.92 -47.86 20.34
CA ALA A 956 21.71 -48.99 20.81
C ALA A 956 23.03 -48.58 21.50
N THR A 957 23.47 -47.33 21.34
CA THR A 957 24.69 -46.83 21.98
C THR A 957 24.46 -46.50 23.45
N SER A 958 25.47 -46.71 24.30
CA SER A 958 25.39 -46.46 25.75
C SER A 958 24.96 -45.03 26.11
N LYS A 959 25.34 -44.03 25.31
CA LYS A 959 24.97 -42.62 25.52
C LYS A 959 23.47 -42.35 25.31
N ALA A 960 22.86 -42.99 24.30
CA ALA A 960 21.45 -42.75 23.96
C ALA A 960 20.50 -43.78 24.57
N GLN A 961 21.02 -44.87 25.14
CA GLN A 961 20.24 -45.96 25.71
C GLN A 961 19.35 -45.53 26.89
N GLN A 962 19.78 -44.54 27.67
CA GLN A 962 18.93 -43.98 28.75
C GLN A 962 17.64 -43.36 28.21
N LEU A 963 17.70 -42.71 27.03
CA LEU A 963 16.50 -42.18 26.38
C LEU A 963 15.56 -43.30 25.93
N LEU A 964 16.11 -44.41 25.42
CA LEU A 964 15.32 -45.60 25.03
C LEU A 964 14.53 -46.16 26.23
N PHE A 965 15.18 -46.36 27.37
CA PHE A 965 14.49 -46.86 28.58
C PHE A 965 13.39 -45.92 29.04
N ARG A 966 13.65 -44.60 29.07
CA ARG A 966 12.61 -43.62 29.40
C ARG A 966 11.44 -43.64 28.42
N ILE A 967 11.69 -43.85 27.12
CA ILE A 967 10.63 -43.99 26.10
C ILE A 967 9.77 -45.23 26.40
N VAL A 968 10.41 -46.37 26.69
CA VAL A 968 9.71 -47.61 27.04
C VAL A 968 8.85 -47.41 28.28
N ASP A 969 9.41 -46.87 29.37
CA ASP A 969 8.70 -46.67 30.64
C ASP A 969 7.55 -45.65 30.54
N CYS A 970 7.72 -44.58 29.75
CA CYS A 970 6.70 -43.52 29.64
C CYS A 970 5.59 -43.84 28.64
N LEU A 971 5.88 -44.51 27.52
CA LEU A 971 4.93 -44.69 26.41
C LEU A 971 4.44 -46.12 26.25
N LEU A 972 5.32 -47.12 26.40
CA LEU A 972 4.98 -48.52 26.12
C LEU A 972 4.58 -49.29 27.36
N LEU A 973 5.27 -49.08 28.50
CA LEU A 973 4.99 -49.74 29.77
C LEU A 973 4.69 -48.73 30.91
N PRO A 974 3.79 -47.75 30.72
CA PRO A 974 3.37 -46.89 31.83
C PRO A 974 2.66 -47.71 32.91
N HIS A 975 2.59 -47.17 34.14
CA HIS A 975 1.92 -47.83 35.27
C HIS A 975 0.47 -48.29 34.98
N SER A 976 -0.26 -47.55 34.14
CA SER A 976 -1.62 -47.92 33.71
C SER A 976 -1.68 -49.19 32.86
N VAL A 977 -0.63 -49.49 32.10
CA VAL A 977 -0.54 -50.69 31.25
C VAL A 977 -0.24 -51.93 32.08
N LEU A 978 0.55 -51.78 33.14
CA LEU A 978 0.96 -52.86 34.05
C LEU A 978 -0.21 -53.32 34.96
N GLN A 979 -1.24 -52.49 35.16
CA GLN A 979 -2.48 -52.86 35.85
C GLN A 979 -3.41 -53.61 34.88
N GLN A 980 -3.51 -54.93 34.99
CA GLN A 980 -4.27 -55.76 34.04
C GLN A 980 -5.80 -55.58 34.14
N ASP A 981 -6.32 -55.08 35.28
CA ASP A 981 -7.77 -55.00 35.56
C ASP A 981 -8.45 -53.70 35.06
N LYS A 982 -7.69 -52.73 34.53
CA LYS A 982 -8.22 -51.42 34.12
C LYS A 982 -8.17 -51.24 32.60
N GLU A 983 -9.31 -50.96 31.98
CA GLU A 983 -9.38 -50.67 30.53
C GLU A 983 -8.63 -49.38 30.19
N LEU A 984 -7.84 -49.43 29.10
CA LEU A 984 -7.11 -48.27 28.59
C LEU A 984 -8.03 -47.37 27.75
N PRO A 985 -7.82 -46.04 27.74
CA PRO A 985 -8.55 -45.13 26.87
C PRO A 985 -8.46 -45.52 25.38
N VAL A 986 -9.59 -45.45 24.65
CA VAL A 986 -9.68 -45.83 23.22
C VAL A 986 -8.69 -45.05 22.35
N ALA A 987 -8.54 -43.74 22.58
CA ALA A 987 -7.58 -42.90 21.84
C ALA A 987 -6.13 -43.38 22.01
N LEU A 988 -5.77 -43.84 23.21
CA LEU A 988 -4.45 -44.39 23.51
C LEU A 988 -4.25 -45.74 22.82
N LEU A 989 -5.26 -46.62 22.84
CA LEU A 989 -5.21 -47.90 22.14
C LEU A 989 -5.07 -47.70 20.63
N SER A 990 -5.80 -46.76 20.03
CA SER A 990 -5.68 -46.42 18.61
C SER A 990 -4.27 -45.91 18.25
N ALA A 991 -3.74 -44.97 19.04
CA ALA A 991 -2.39 -44.44 18.84
C ALA A 991 -1.30 -45.52 18.96
N ILE A 992 -1.45 -46.45 19.92
CA ILE A 992 -0.55 -47.59 20.08
C ILE A 992 -0.73 -48.57 18.93
N GLN A 993 -1.95 -48.88 18.49
CA GLN A 993 -2.21 -49.85 17.42
C GLN A 993 -1.45 -49.49 16.13
N GLU A 994 -1.47 -48.22 15.75
CA GLU A 994 -0.81 -47.75 14.53
C GLU A 994 0.72 -47.65 14.66
N SER A 995 1.23 -47.31 15.85
CA SER A 995 2.64 -46.98 16.04
C SER A 995 3.48 -48.11 16.63
N LEU A 996 2.88 -49.05 17.37
CA LEU A 996 3.53 -50.22 17.99
C LEU A 996 4.41 -51.02 17.03
N PRO A 997 4.06 -51.23 15.74
CA PRO A 997 4.93 -51.90 14.79
C PRO A 997 6.32 -51.25 14.67
N LEU A 998 6.39 -49.93 14.72
CA LEU A 998 7.63 -49.16 14.62
C LEU A 998 8.53 -49.39 15.84
N TYR A 999 7.95 -49.37 17.05
CA TYR A 999 8.68 -49.63 18.29
C TYR A 999 9.24 -51.05 18.34
N LEU A 1000 8.44 -52.04 17.98
CA LEU A 1000 8.86 -53.44 18.01
C LEU A 1000 9.98 -53.75 17.02
N GLN A 1001 9.90 -53.21 15.80
CA GLN A 1001 10.95 -53.33 14.80
C GLN A 1001 12.26 -52.67 15.27
N GLY A 1002 12.18 -51.48 15.85
CA GLY A 1002 13.35 -50.79 16.41
C GLY A 1002 13.96 -51.50 17.61
N LEU A 1003 13.14 -51.92 18.58
CA LEU A 1003 13.60 -52.66 19.76
C LEU A 1003 14.23 -54.00 19.38
N SER A 1004 13.63 -54.74 18.44
CA SER A 1004 14.19 -56.00 17.96
C SER A 1004 15.57 -55.83 17.33
N PHE A 1005 15.77 -54.76 16.55
CA PHE A 1005 17.08 -54.40 16.02
C PHE A 1005 18.10 -54.13 17.14
N ILE A 1006 17.73 -53.32 18.14
CA ILE A 1006 18.61 -52.97 19.27
C ILE A 1006 18.99 -54.21 20.08
N CYS A 1007 18.03 -55.10 20.32
CA CYS A 1007 18.25 -56.40 20.97
C CYS A 1007 19.30 -57.26 20.27
N CYS A 1008 19.33 -57.25 18.95
CA CYS A 1008 20.30 -58.03 18.16
C CYS A 1008 21.71 -57.41 18.16
N GLN A 1009 21.85 -56.12 18.47
CA GLN A 1009 23.12 -55.38 18.41
C GLN A 1009 23.78 -55.20 19.79
N SER A 1010 23.00 -55.17 20.88
CA SER A 1010 23.52 -54.88 22.23
C SER A 1010 24.17 -56.10 22.89
N GLN A 1011 25.50 -56.10 23.03
CA GLN A 1011 26.25 -57.20 23.63
C GLN A 1011 26.14 -57.26 25.18
N THR A 1012 25.95 -56.13 25.86
CA THR A 1012 26.00 -56.05 27.34
C THR A 1012 24.63 -56.02 28.02
N GLN A 1013 23.58 -55.50 27.37
CA GLN A 1013 22.23 -55.39 27.95
C GLN A 1013 21.13 -56.02 27.08
N GLY A 1014 21.50 -56.78 26.04
CA GLY A 1014 20.56 -57.46 25.14
C GLY A 1014 19.56 -58.37 25.86
N ALA A 1015 19.96 -59.02 26.96
CA ALA A 1015 19.07 -59.87 27.76
C ALA A 1015 17.93 -59.08 28.42
N TYR A 1016 18.22 -57.92 29.04
CA TYR A 1016 17.22 -57.06 29.65
C TYR A 1016 16.29 -56.43 28.61
N LEU A 1017 16.84 -55.96 27.49
CA LEU A 1017 16.04 -55.44 26.38
C LEU A 1017 15.12 -56.50 25.76
N ASN A 1018 15.57 -57.76 25.67
CA ASN A 1018 14.74 -58.89 25.26
C ASN A 1018 13.60 -59.17 26.25
N GLN A 1019 13.84 -59.04 27.56
CA GLN A 1019 12.78 -59.14 28.56
C GLN A 1019 11.76 -58.00 28.42
N LEU A 1020 12.22 -56.77 28.18
CA LEU A 1020 11.33 -55.63 27.92
C LEU A 1020 10.49 -55.82 26.66
N LEU A 1021 11.11 -56.26 25.55
CA LEU A 1021 10.40 -56.58 24.31
C LEU A 1021 9.34 -57.66 24.56
N GLY A 1022 9.69 -58.73 25.27
CA GLY A 1022 8.75 -59.78 25.65
C GLY A 1022 7.61 -59.26 26.54
N SER A 1023 7.90 -58.36 27.48
CA SER A 1023 6.90 -57.70 28.33
C SER A 1023 5.93 -56.83 27.52
N ILE A 1024 6.42 -56.04 26.57
CA ILE A 1024 5.57 -55.22 25.69
C ILE A 1024 4.63 -56.12 24.88
N ILE A 1025 5.15 -57.17 24.25
CA ILE A 1025 4.35 -58.15 23.50
C ILE A 1025 3.29 -58.78 24.42
N ARG A 1026 3.69 -59.19 25.63
CA ARG A 1026 2.79 -59.80 26.61
C ARG A 1026 1.61 -58.90 26.96
N HIS A 1027 1.82 -57.60 27.18
CA HIS A 1027 0.74 -56.70 27.62
C HIS A 1027 -0.17 -56.23 26.49
N TYR A 1028 0.33 -56.13 25.25
CA TYR A 1028 -0.48 -55.60 24.13
C TYR A 1028 -1.11 -56.67 23.25
N PHE A 1029 -0.56 -57.89 23.19
CA PHE A 1029 -1.13 -58.97 22.35
C PHE A 1029 -2.62 -59.21 22.65
N GLY A 1030 -2.96 -59.50 23.91
CA GLY A 1030 -4.34 -59.77 24.30
C GLY A 1030 -5.32 -58.61 24.07
N ARG A 1031 -4.84 -57.36 24.09
CA ARG A 1031 -5.67 -56.15 23.95
C ARG A 1031 -6.11 -55.87 22.51
N PHE A 1032 -5.33 -56.31 21.51
CA PHE A 1032 -5.63 -56.09 20.09
C PHE A 1032 -6.13 -57.34 19.36
N LEU A 1033 -6.32 -58.46 20.06
CA LEU A 1033 -7.00 -59.61 19.48
C LEU A 1033 -8.43 -59.21 19.06
N PRO A 1034 -8.99 -59.77 17.98
CA PRO A 1034 -10.37 -59.51 17.57
C PRO A 1034 -11.37 -60.29 18.43
N SER A 1035 -12.52 -59.68 18.74
CA SER A 1035 -13.60 -60.31 19.51
C SER A 1035 -14.26 -61.47 18.75
N SER A 1036 -14.19 -61.45 17.41
CA SER A 1036 -14.60 -62.53 16.53
C SER A 1036 -13.37 -63.25 15.92
N PRO A 1037 -13.30 -64.58 15.98
CA PRO A 1037 -12.20 -65.38 15.44
C PRO A 1037 -12.28 -65.53 13.91
N THR A 1038 -12.07 -64.44 13.16
CA THR A 1038 -11.95 -64.49 11.68
C THR A 1038 -10.51 -64.20 11.25
N VAL A 1039 -10.04 -64.92 10.22
CA VAL A 1039 -8.69 -64.74 9.61
C VAL A 1039 -8.54 -63.29 9.10
N ALA A 1040 -9.58 -62.74 8.48
CA ALA A 1040 -9.62 -61.34 8.03
C ALA A 1040 -9.51 -60.32 9.20
N GLY A 1041 -10.08 -60.63 10.37
CA GLY A 1041 -10.00 -59.78 11.57
C GLY A 1041 -8.64 -59.82 12.28
N ALA A 1042 -7.89 -60.92 12.16
CA ALA A 1042 -6.51 -61.02 12.68
C ALA A 1042 -5.50 -60.16 11.88
N GLY A 1043 -5.85 -59.83 10.63
CA GLY A 1043 -4.98 -59.11 9.70
C GLY A 1043 -4.60 -57.68 10.09
N GLN A 1044 -5.32 -57.07 11.04
CA GLN A 1044 -5.13 -55.70 11.52
C GLN A 1044 -4.32 -55.61 12.83
N HIS A 1045 -3.79 -56.74 13.32
CA HIS A 1045 -3.06 -56.77 14.59
C HIS A 1045 -1.67 -56.11 14.48
N PRO A 1046 -1.27 -55.21 15.41
CA PRO A 1046 0.00 -54.48 15.32
C PRO A 1046 1.26 -55.34 15.23
N LEU A 1047 1.32 -56.45 15.99
CA LEU A 1047 2.43 -57.40 15.90
C LEU A 1047 2.58 -58.01 14.51
N LEU A 1048 1.47 -58.29 13.83
CA LEU A 1048 1.48 -58.85 12.48
C LEU A 1048 2.01 -57.81 11.49
N THR A 1049 1.57 -56.55 11.62
CA THR A 1049 2.12 -55.42 10.85
C THR A 1049 3.62 -55.21 11.11
N ALA A 1050 4.10 -55.48 12.34
CA ALA A 1050 5.51 -55.38 12.70
C ALA A 1050 6.39 -56.45 12.03
N LEU A 1051 5.86 -57.66 11.83
CA LEU A 1051 6.57 -58.76 11.18
C LEU A 1051 6.63 -58.60 9.65
N GLY A 1052 5.64 -57.92 9.05
CA GLY A 1052 5.59 -57.67 7.61
C GLY A 1052 5.33 -58.93 6.78
N SER A 1053 5.49 -58.84 5.46
CA SER A 1053 5.26 -59.94 4.51
C SER A 1053 6.53 -60.73 4.13
N SER A 1054 7.71 -60.34 4.62
CA SER A 1054 8.97 -61.02 4.29
C SER A 1054 9.95 -60.93 5.46
N ILE A 1055 10.50 -62.09 5.87
CA ILE A 1055 11.46 -62.22 6.97
C ILE A 1055 12.85 -62.51 6.39
N THR A 1056 13.40 -61.54 5.66
CA THR A 1056 14.79 -61.64 5.17
C THR A 1056 15.79 -61.04 6.16
N ALA A 1057 15.32 -60.22 7.11
CA ALA A 1057 16.17 -59.52 8.05
C ALA A 1057 16.25 -60.25 9.41
N PRO A 1058 17.45 -60.42 10.01
CA PRO A 1058 17.64 -61.18 11.25
C PRO A 1058 16.85 -60.61 12.43
N GLN A 1059 16.66 -59.29 12.49
CA GLN A 1059 15.84 -58.65 13.52
C GLN A 1059 14.35 -58.99 13.41
N LEU A 1060 13.80 -59.29 12.22
CA LEU A 1060 12.39 -59.68 12.09
C LEU A 1060 12.20 -61.14 12.53
N LEU A 1061 13.19 -62.00 12.24
CA LEU A 1061 13.21 -63.38 12.74
C LEU A 1061 13.30 -63.43 14.27
N HIS A 1062 14.14 -62.57 14.88
CA HIS A 1062 14.22 -62.43 16.33
C HIS A 1062 12.88 -61.98 16.95
N LEU A 1063 12.20 -61.02 16.31
CA LEU A 1063 10.88 -60.56 16.75
C LEU A 1063 9.82 -61.66 16.66
N ARG A 1064 9.81 -62.45 15.58
CA ARG A 1064 8.93 -63.63 15.41
C ARG A 1064 9.16 -64.64 16.52
N LYS A 1065 10.42 -65.05 16.75
CA LYS A 1065 10.79 -65.99 17.82
C LYS A 1065 10.33 -65.51 19.19
N THR A 1066 10.56 -64.23 19.50
CA THR A 1066 10.16 -63.62 20.78
C THR A 1066 8.64 -63.59 20.90
N THR A 1067 7.92 -63.27 19.82
CA THR A 1067 6.46 -63.23 19.79
C THR A 1067 5.86 -64.60 20.06
N PHE A 1068 6.29 -65.63 19.35
CA PHE A 1068 5.80 -66.99 19.56
C PHE A 1068 6.17 -67.55 20.93
N HIS A 1069 7.36 -67.24 21.45
CA HIS A 1069 7.72 -67.61 22.81
C HIS A 1069 6.78 -66.98 23.84
N VAL A 1070 6.48 -65.67 23.73
CA VAL A 1070 5.54 -64.99 24.64
C VAL A 1070 4.13 -65.55 24.53
N ILE A 1071 3.65 -65.83 23.31
CA ILE A 1071 2.33 -66.42 23.08
C ILE A 1071 2.23 -67.82 23.70
N ARG A 1072 3.24 -68.67 23.49
CA ARG A 1072 3.31 -70.00 24.09
C ARG A 1072 3.20 -69.95 25.62
N GLU A 1073 4.05 -69.13 26.25
CA GLU A 1073 4.17 -69.08 27.71
C GLU A 1073 2.97 -68.40 28.39
N ASN A 1074 2.34 -67.41 27.77
CA ASN A 1074 1.33 -66.58 28.44
C ASN A 1074 -0.11 -66.77 27.93
N TYR A 1075 -0.29 -67.26 26.70
CA TYR A 1075 -1.58 -67.27 26.00
C TYR A 1075 -2.03 -68.65 25.50
N LEU A 1076 -1.11 -69.62 25.38
CA LEU A 1076 -1.43 -71.02 25.00
C LEU A 1076 -1.28 -72.01 26.17
N GLN A 1077 -1.01 -71.51 27.37
CA GLN A 1077 -0.83 -72.35 28.55
C GLN A 1077 -2.17 -72.70 29.19
N PHE A 1078 -2.47 -73.99 29.28
CA PHE A 1078 -3.69 -74.50 29.92
C PHE A 1078 -3.56 -74.41 31.45
N LYS A 1079 -4.57 -73.81 32.11
CA LYS A 1079 -4.71 -73.86 33.58
C LYS A 1079 -5.56 -75.07 33.94
N GLY A 1080 -4.91 -76.22 34.16
CA GLY A 1080 -5.60 -77.50 34.31
C GLY A 1080 -6.20 -77.97 32.98
N HIS A 1081 -7.48 -78.34 32.96
CA HIS A 1081 -8.21 -78.72 31.73
C HIS A 1081 -8.92 -77.55 31.04
N ALA A 1082 -8.92 -76.35 31.64
CA ALA A 1082 -9.60 -75.19 31.05
C ALA A 1082 -8.77 -74.61 29.87
N PRO A 1083 -9.37 -74.41 28.69
CA PRO A 1083 -8.68 -73.76 27.58
C PRO A 1083 -8.42 -72.27 27.88
N PRO A 1084 -7.35 -71.69 27.32
CA PRO A 1084 -7.12 -70.25 27.41
C PRO A 1084 -8.30 -69.43 26.85
N PRO A 1085 -8.59 -68.24 27.42
CA PRO A 1085 -9.62 -67.37 26.87
C PRO A 1085 -9.25 -66.90 25.46
N ARG A 1086 -10.24 -66.83 24.56
CA ARG A 1086 -10.07 -66.37 23.16
C ARG A 1086 -9.10 -67.23 22.33
N LEU A 1087 -8.98 -68.52 22.65
CA LEU A 1087 -8.08 -69.47 22.00
C LEU A 1087 -8.21 -69.47 20.46
N ALA A 1088 -9.43 -69.45 19.92
CA ALA A 1088 -9.68 -69.40 18.48
C ALA A 1088 -9.04 -68.17 17.80
N SER A 1089 -9.11 -66.99 18.43
CA SER A 1089 -8.49 -65.75 17.92
C SER A 1089 -6.96 -65.79 18.01
N ILE A 1090 -6.39 -66.44 19.03
CA ILE A 1090 -4.94 -66.63 19.20
C ILE A 1090 -4.40 -67.55 18.10
N LEU A 1091 -5.08 -68.68 17.85
CA LEU A 1091 -4.72 -69.61 16.79
C LEU A 1091 -4.89 -68.98 15.39
N ALA A 1092 -5.94 -68.21 15.17
CA ALA A 1092 -6.13 -67.47 13.92
C ALA A 1092 -4.97 -66.49 13.67
N PHE A 1093 -4.49 -65.79 14.70
CA PHE A 1093 -3.32 -64.92 14.60
C PHE A 1093 -2.05 -65.70 14.24
N ILE A 1094 -1.80 -66.84 14.87
CA ILE A 1094 -0.64 -67.69 14.58
C ILE A 1094 -0.67 -68.17 13.13
N LEU A 1095 -1.83 -68.67 12.66
CA LEU A 1095 -2.01 -69.11 11.28
C LEU A 1095 -1.73 -67.98 10.28
N GLU A 1096 -2.23 -66.77 10.56
CA GLU A 1096 -2.02 -65.59 9.70
C GLU A 1096 -0.53 -65.16 9.67
N VAL A 1097 0.20 -65.23 10.80
CA VAL A 1097 1.65 -64.96 10.84
C VAL A 1097 2.39 -65.97 9.96
N LEU A 1098 2.07 -67.26 10.08
CA LEU A 1098 2.70 -68.32 9.28
C LEU A 1098 2.41 -68.08 7.79
N GLN A 1099 1.15 -67.87 7.41
CA GLN A 1099 0.73 -67.66 6.02
C GLN A 1099 1.34 -66.40 5.37
N ARG A 1100 1.43 -65.28 6.10
CA ARG A 1100 1.98 -64.02 5.54
C ARG A 1100 3.49 -64.03 5.32
N THR A 1101 4.22 -64.83 6.11
CA THR A 1101 5.67 -64.80 6.13
C THR A 1101 6.30 -65.80 5.16
N GLN A 1102 5.51 -66.77 4.65
CA GLN A 1102 5.86 -67.72 3.59
C GLN A 1102 7.10 -68.59 3.87
N SER A 1103 7.64 -68.58 5.09
CA SER A 1103 8.72 -69.48 5.55
C SER A 1103 8.36 -70.12 6.89
N THR A 1104 8.55 -71.45 6.97
CA THR A 1104 8.45 -72.22 8.21
C THR A 1104 9.85 -72.36 8.80
N GLU A 1105 10.07 -71.75 9.97
CA GLU A 1105 11.37 -71.75 10.64
C GLU A 1105 11.42 -72.82 11.73
N LEU A 1106 12.60 -73.36 12.05
CA LEU A 1106 12.79 -74.35 13.12
C LEU A 1106 12.23 -73.90 14.49
N CYS A 1107 12.25 -72.58 14.77
CA CYS A 1107 11.70 -72.04 16.01
C CYS A 1107 10.17 -72.14 16.08
N ASP A 1108 9.47 -72.12 14.94
CA ASP A 1108 8.02 -72.23 14.89
C ASP A 1108 7.57 -73.65 15.25
N ILE A 1109 8.27 -74.65 14.68
CA ILE A 1109 8.05 -76.08 14.97
C ILE A 1109 8.22 -76.34 16.47
N ASN A 1110 9.24 -75.73 17.09
CA ASN A 1110 9.54 -75.97 18.50
C ASN A 1110 8.62 -75.24 19.48
N LEU A 1111 8.16 -74.03 19.15
CA LEU A 1111 7.40 -73.19 20.06
C LEU A 1111 5.89 -73.32 19.87
N VAL A 1112 5.42 -73.52 18.64
CA VAL A 1112 4.00 -73.42 18.28
C VAL A 1112 3.37 -74.81 18.15
N LEU A 1113 3.99 -75.72 17.40
CA LEU A 1113 3.39 -77.02 17.08
C LEU A 1113 3.00 -77.84 18.32
N PRO A 1114 3.81 -77.97 19.39
CA PRO A 1114 3.40 -78.71 20.58
C PRO A 1114 2.13 -78.14 21.24
N ALA A 1115 2.00 -76.82 21.26
CA ALA A 1115 0.84 -76.14 21.85
C ALA A 1115 -0.42 -76.32 20.98
N VAL A 1116 -0.28 -76.30 19.65
CA VAL A 1116 -1.37 -76.54 18.70
C VAL A 1116 -1.87 -77.98 18.75
N LEU A 1117 -0.95 -78.97 18.81
CA LEU A 1117 -1.31 -80.39 18.97
C LEU A 1117 -2.06 -80.63 20.29
N LYS A 1118 -1.63 -79.96 21.37
CA LYS A 1118 -2.35 -79.98 22.64
C LYS A 1118 -3.75 -79.35 22.54
N CYS A 1119 -3.95 -78.31 21.72
CA CYS A 1119 -5.27 -77.73 21.48
C CYS A 1119 -6.20 -78.69 20.72
N LEU A 1120 -5.71 -79.35 19.67
CA LEU A 1120 -6.47 -80.39 18.94
C LEU A 1120 -6.92 -81.54 19.85
N LEU A 1121 -6.07 -81.90 20.81
CA LEU A 1121 -6.31 -82.99 21.74
C LEU A 1121 -7.37 -82.65 22.80
N LEU A 1122 -7.23 -81.49 23.45
CA LEU A 1122 -7.98 -81.14 24.66
C LEU A 1122 -9.26 -80.33 24.38
N VAL A 1123 -9.35 -79.61 23.26
CA VAL A 1123 -10.44 -78.67 22.96
C VAL A 1123 -11.40 -79.23 21.93
N ASN A 1124 -12.70 -79.28 22.26
CA ASN A 1124 -13.75 -79.82 21.39
C ASN A 1124 -14.50 -78.78 20.55
N GLU A 1125 -14.14 -77.50 20.64
CA GLU A 1125 -14.73 -76.43 19.84
C GLU A 1125 -14.37 -76.58 18.36
N LEU A 1126 -15.39 -76.61 17.48
CA LEU A 1126 -15.24 -76.89 16.04
C LEU A 1126 -14.27 -75.91 15.36
N GLN A 1127 -14.36 -74.62 15.72
CA GLN A 1127 -13.54 -73.58 15.14
C GLN A 1127 -12.06 -73.69 15.54
N VAL A 1128 -11.78 -74.00 16.81
CA VAL A 1128 -10.43 -74.25 17.31
C VAL A 1128 -9.82 -75.48 16.62
N LYS A 1129 -10.60 -76.55 16.44
CA LYS A 1129 -10.15 -77.76 15.73
C LYS A 1129 -9.80 -77.46 14.28
N LYS A 1130 -10.65 -76.71 13.57
CA LYS A 1130 -10.39 -76.32 12.17
C LYS A 1130 -9.09 -75.53 12.04
N ILE A 1131 -8.97 -74.41 12.76
CA ILE A 1131 -7.78 -73.53 12.66
C ILE A 1131 -6.51 -74.27 13.10
N SER A 1132 -6.58 -75.09 14.15
CA SER A 1132 -5.42 -75.88 14.59
C SER A 1132 -5.00 -76.92 13.56
N THR A 1133 -5.96 -77.54 12.85
CA THR A 1133 -5.68 -78.46 11.74
C THR A 1133 -5.02 -77.72 10.58
N ASP A 1134 -5.52 -76.52 10.23
CA ASP A 1134 -4.93 -75.67 9.19
C ASP A 1134 -3.48 -75.26 9.53
N ILE A 1135 -3.16 -75.00 10.81
CA ILE A 1135 -1.78 -74.70 11.26
C ILE A 1135 -0.89 -75.93 11.12
N VAL A 1136 -1.36 -77.11 11.56
CA VAL A 1136 -0.61 -78.36 11.43
C VAL A 1136 -0.35 -78.67 9.96
N GLN A 1137 -1.36 -78.52 9.10
CA GLN A 1137 -1.24 -78.66 7.65
C GLN A 1137 -0.17 -77.72 7.09
N TYR A 1138 -0.26 -76.44 7.39
CA TYR A 1138 0.71 -75.44 6.91
C TYR A 1138 2.15 -75.77 7.35
N MET A 1139 2.36 -76.17 8.60
CA MET A 1139 3.69 -76.50 9.12
C MET A 1139 4.25 -77.77 8.49
N VAL A 1140 3.43 -78.81 8.31
CA VAL A 1140 3.85 -80.09 7.70
C VAL A 1140 4.20 -79.89 6.22
N GLU A 1141 3.29 -79.27 5.44
CA GLU A 1141 3.52 -78.97 4.01
C GLU A 1141 4.73 -78.04 3.81
N GLY A 1142 4.88 -77.02 4.67
CA GLY A 1142 6.03 -76.11 4.61
C GLY A 1142 7.38 -76.78 4.91
N CYS A 1143 7.40 -77.81 5.77
CA CYS A 1143 8.60 -78.58 6.05
C CYS A 1143 8.95 -79.57 4.92
N GLN A 1144 7.96 -80.03 4.13
CA GLN A 1144 8.18 -80.87 2.96
C GLN A 1144 8.77 -80.08 1.78
N ALA A 1145 8.32 -78.85 1.58
CA ALA A 1145 8.77 -77.99 0.49
C ALA A 1145 10.22 -77.49 0.67
N GLY A 1146 10.73 -77.43 1.90
CA GLY A 1146 12.10 -77.03 2.22
C GLY A 1146 13.08 -78.21 2.08
N SER A 1147 14.07 -78.11 1.19
CA SER A 1147 15.02 -79.19 0.85
C SER A 1147 16.05 -79.55 1.95
N GLY A 1148 15.75 -79.38 3.23
CA GLY A 1148 16.68 -79.59 4.36
C GLY A 1148 16.15 -80.60 5.38
N GLY A 1149 16.90 -81.69 5.61
CA GLY A 1149 16.53 -82.77 6.55
C GLY A 1149 16.36 -82.35 8.01
N GLU A 1150 16.92 -81.20 8.42
CA GLU A 1150 16.85 -80.71 9.81
C GLU A 1150 15.39 -80.40 10.25
N HIS A 1151 14.58 -79.79 9.40
CA HIS A 1151 13.16 -79.50 9.69
C HIS A 1151 12.34 -80.78 9.89
N ALA A 1152 12.55 -81.79 9.02
CA ALA A 1152 11.90 -83.08 9.12
C ALA A 1152 12.28 -83.84 10.41
N THR A 1153 13.57 -83.79 10.81
CA THR A 1153 14.02 -84.40 12.07
C THR A 1153 13.38 -83.75 13.29
N GLN A 1154 13.28 -82.41 13.30
CA GLN A 1154 12.68 -81.69 14.41
C GLN A 1154 11.16 -81.90 14.47
N LEU A 1155 10.49 -81.92 13.32
CA LEU A 1155 9.07 -82.25 13.20
C LEU A 1155 8.77 -83.65 13.76
N THR A 1156 9.58 -84.64 13.37
CA THR A 1156 9.51 -86.01 13.89
C THR A 1156 9.71 -86.05 15.41
N SER A 1157 10.66 -85.29 15.94
CA SER A 1157 10.93 -85.20 17.38
C SER A 1157 9.72 -84.65 18.16
N VAL A 1158 9.08 -83.58 17.68
CA VAL A 1158 7.91 -82.97 18.32
C VAL A 1158 6.72 -83.94 18.34
N PHE A 1159 6.42 -84.63 17.23
CA PHE A 1159 5.35 -85.61 17.19
C PHE A 1159 5.64 -86.84 18.06
N ARG A 1160 6.90 -87.30 18.10
CA ARG A 1160 7.33 -88.38 19.00
C ARG A 1160 7.06 -88.03 20.46
N GLN A 1161 7.41 -86.81 20.87
CA GLN A 1161 7.14 -86.32 22.23
C GLN A 1161 5.63 -86.23 22.50
N PHE A 1162 4.85 -85.71 21.55
CA PHE A 1162 3.39 -85.62 21.68
C PHE A 1162 2.74 -87.00 21.90
N ILE A 1163 3.17 -88.03 21.15
CA ILE A 1163 2.70 -89.40 21.31
C ILE A 1163 3.01 -89.92 22.72
N GLN A 1164 4.26 -89.76 23.17
CA GLN A 1164 4.70 -90.25 24.47
C GLN A 1164 3.96 -89.58 25.64
N ASP A 1165 3.70 -88.27 25.53
CA ASP A 1165 3.08 -87.48 26.60
C ASP A 1165 1.58 -87.75 26.76
N TYR A 1166 0.86 -88.07 25.68
CA TYR A 1166 -0.61 -88.06 25.67
C TYR A 1166 -1.31 -89.38 25.35
N THR A 1167 -0.63 -90.35 24.73
CA THR A 1167 -1.27 -91.62 24.31
C THR A 1167 -1.84 -92.40 25.49
N ALA A 1168 -1.21 -92.35 26.66
CA ALA A 1168 -1.67 -93.09 27.84
C ALA A 1168 -3.04 -92.64 28.39
N VAL A 1169 -3.47 -91.41 28.07
CA VAL A 1169 -4.70 -90.79 28.59
C VAL A 1169 -5.71 -90.47 27.49
N TYR A 1170 -5.26 -90.20 26.26
CA TYR A 1170 -6.09 -89.71 25.15
C TYR A 1170 -5.83 -90.46 23.83
N ASP A 1171 -5.52 -91.75 23.91
CA ASP A 1171 -5.23 -92.68 22.82
C ASP A 1171 -6.04 -92.45 21.51
N HIS A 1172 -7.37 -92.53 21.57
CA HIS A 1172 -8.24 -92.41 20.40
C HIS A 1172 -8.11 -91.04 19.71
N ARG A 1173 -7.88 -89.98 20.47
CA ARG A 1173 -7.73 -88.62 19.92
C ARG A 1173 -6.34 -88.40 19.34
N VAL A 1174 -5.29 -88.97 19.97
CA VAL A 1174 -3.93 -88.94 19.43
C VAL A 1174 -3.89 -89.66 18.08
N PHE A 1175 -4.49 -90.84 17.97
CA PHE A 1175 -4.53 -91.58 16.70
C PHE A 1175 -5.31 -90.83 15.61
N SER A 1176 -6.44 -90.20 15.93
CA SER A 1176 -7.20 -89.38 14.98
C SER A 1176 -6.42 -88.14 14.47
N ILE A 1177 -5.60 -87.52 15.32
CA ILE A 1177 -4.72 -86.43 14.90
C ILE A 1177 -3.63 -86.97 13.97
N LEU A 1178 -3.02 -88.12 14.30
CA LEU A 1178 -2.02 -88.77 13.45
C LEU A 1178 -2.62 -89.26 12.12
N GLU A 1179 -3.89 -89.65 12.07
CA GLU A 1179 -4.59 -89.99 10.81
C GLU A 1179 -4.65 -88.76 9.90
N THR A 1180 -4.97 -87.61 10.48
CA THR A 1180 -4.98 -86.33 9.75
C THR A 1180 -3.58 -85.98 9.23
N VAL A 1181 -2.54 -86.21 10.03
CA VAL A 1181 -1.15 -85.99 9.62
C VAL A 1181 -0.67 -87.03 8.60
N ALA A 1182 -1.15 -88.28 8.66
CA ALA A 1182 -0.80 -89.33 7.71
C ALA A 1182 -1.28 -89.03 6.29
N VAL A 1183 -2.40 -88.32 6.16
CA VAL A 1183 -2.90 -87.81 4.87
C VAL A 1183 -1.98 -86.72 4.30
N LEU A 1184 -1.35 -85.92 5.16
CA LEU A 1184 -0.47 -84.82 4.77
C LEU A 1184 0.97 -85.29 4.51
N ASP A 1185 1.49 -86.20 5.34
CA ASP A 1185 2.83 -86.76 5.26
C ASP A 1185 2.88 -88.22 5.77
N GLN A 1186 2.77 -89.16 4.84
CA GLN A 1186 2.88 -90.59 5.15
C GLN A 1186 4.27 -90.97 5.68
N THR A 1187 5.32 -90.28 5.24
CA THR A 1187 6.70 -90.62 5.61
C THR A 1187 7.01 -90.24 7.06
N LEU A 1188 6.52 -89.07 7.50
CA LEU A 1188 6.60 -88.61 8.88
C LEU A 1188 5.92 -89.61 9.83
N VAL A 1189 4.67 -90.01 9.54
CA VAL A 1189 3.93 -90.93 10.42
C VAL A 1189 4.51 -92.34 10.39
N THR A 1190 5.03 -92.80 9.25
CA THR A 1190 5.76 -94.08 9.15
C THR A 1190 6.97 -94.11 10.08
N SER A 1191 7.72 -93.01 10.19
CA SER A 1191 8.87 -92.90 11.10
C SER A 1191 8.49 -92.92 12.59
N LEU A 1192 7.22 -92.66 12.91
CA LEU A 1192 6.68 -92.62 14.27
C LEU A 1192 6.09 -93.96 14.71
N ILE A 1193 5.85 -94.92 13.79
CA ILE A 1193 5.28 -96.25 14.07
C ILE A 1193 5.94 -96.91 15.30
N PRO A 1194 7.28 -97.01 15.42
CA PRO A 1194 7.90 -97.65 16.58
C PRO A 1194 7.55 -96.97 17.90
N THR A 1195 7.40 -95.64 17.91
CA THR A 1195 7.00 -94.88 19.10
C THR A 1195 5.53 -95.15 19.44
N VAL A 1196 4.65 -95.19 18.44
CA VAL A 1196 3.23 -95.45 18.63
C VAL A 1196 2.99 -96.89 19.13
N THR A 1197 3.61 -97.90 18.51
CA THR A 1197 3.56 -99.30 18.97
C THR A 1197 4.04 -99.42 20.41
N GLN A 1198 5.14 -98.75 20.76
CA GLN A 1198 5.69 -98.79 22.11
C GLN A 1198 4.77 -98.09 23.13
N SER A 1199 4.24 -96.91 22.81
CA SER A 1199 3.29 -96.21 23.69
C SER A 1199 1.97 -96.95 23.89
N LEU A 1200 1.48 -97.66 22.86
CA LEU A 1200 0.34 -98.57 22.98
C LEU A 1200 0.65 -99.71 23.97
N LYS A 1201 1.77 -100.40 23.79
CA LYS A 1201 2.21 -101.49 24.68
C LYS A 1201 2.41 -101.02 26.12
N ASP A 1202 2.96 -99.83 26.31
CA ASP A 1202 3.18 -99.25 27.64
C ASP A 1202 1.86 -98.80 28.30
N SER A 1203 0.89 -98.32 27.53
CA SER A 1203 -0.47 -98.01 28.01
C SER A 1203 -1.20 -99.26 28.47
N GLU A 1204 -1.19 -100.33 27.65
CA GLU A 1204 -1.79 -101.63 27.98
C GLU A 1204 -1.16 -102.23 29.25
N ARG A 1205 0.17 -102.14 29.40
CA ARG A 1205 0.89 -102.59 30.59
C ARG A 1205 0.55 -101.80 31.85
N LYS A 1206 0.45 -100.47 31.76
CA LYS A 1206 0.19 -99.59 32.92
C LYS A 1206 -1.27 -99.64 33.40
N GLN A 1207 -2.23 -99.87 32.52
CA GLN A 1207 -3.65 -99.94 32.89
C GLN A 1207 -4.05 -101.30 33.49
N GLY A 1208 -3.25 -102.35 33.34
CA GLY A 1208 -3.45 -103.65 34.01
C GLY A 1208 -4.69 -104.44 33.56
N LEU A 1209 -5.43 -103.94 32.55
CA LEU A 1209 -6.73 -104.48 32.09
C LEU A 1209 -6.61 -105.43 30.88
N GLY A 1210 -5.40 -105.76 30.42
CA GLY A 1210 -5.18 -106.58 29.22
C GLY A 1210 -5.21 -105.79 27.91
N ARG A 1211 -5.23 -106.49 26.77
CA ARG A 1211 -5.19 -105.89 25.42
C ARG A 1211 -6.49 -105.10 25.15
N ASN A 1212 -6.40 -103.80 24.87
CA ASN A 1212 -7.57 -102.96 24.63
C ASN A 1212 -7.97 -103.03 23.15
N ALA A 1213 -9.00 -103.81 22.83
CA ALA A 1213 -9.47 -104.02 21.46
C ALA A 1213 -9.88 -102.72 20.75
N ALA A 1214 -10.52 -101.78 21.45
CA ALA A 1214 -10.92 -100.50 20.88
C ALA A 1214 -9.70 -99.62 20.52
N GLN A 1215 -8.68 -99.61 21.37
CA GLN A 1215 -7.45 -98.85 21.16
C GLN A 1215 -6.61 -99.45 20.01
N ARG A 1216 -6.49 -100.79 19.96
CA ARG A 1216 -5.84 -101.50 18.85
C ARG A 1216 -6.57 -101.27 17.52
N GLU A 1217 -7.90 -101.26 17.52
CA GLU A 1217 -8.69 -101.00 16.30
C GLU A 1217 -8.55 -99.56 15.81
N ALA A 1218 -8.47 -98.58 16.71
CA ALA A 1218 -8.14 -97.21 16.35
C ALA A 1218 -6.71 -97.08 15.81
N TYR A 1219 -5.75 -97.84 16.34
CA TYR A 1219 -4.40 -97.86 15.80
C TYR A 1219 -4.31 -98.55 14.43
N LYS A 1220 -5.04 -99.66 14.21
CA LYS A 1220 -5.16 -100.31 12.89
C LYS A 1220 -5.75 -99.35 11.85
N ARG A 1221 -6.74 -98.55 12.22
CA ARG A 1221 -7.29 -97.49 11.35
C ARG A 1221 -6.23 -96.47 10.95
N LEU A 1222 -5.41 -95.99 11.89
CA LEU A 1222 -4.26 -95.14 11.56
C LEU A 1222 -3.28 -95.83 10.59
N LEU A 1223 -2.88 -97.07 10.88
CA LEU A 1223 -1.93 -97.82 10.07
C LEU A 1223 -2.44 -98.07 8.64
N SER A 1224 -3.75 -98.20 8.43
CA SER A 1224 -4.34 -98.37 7.10
C SER A 1224 -4.08 -97.19 6.15
N HIS A 1225 -3.76 -96.01 6.69
CA HIS A 1225 -3.40 -94.82 5.91
C HIS A 1225 -1.92 -94.76 5.48
N LEU A 1226 -1.08 -95.73 5.91
CA LEU A 1226 0.39 -95.72 5.73
C LEU A 1226 0.91 -96.77 4.74
N ALA A 1227 0.04 -97.23 3.83
CA ALA A 1227 0.37 -98.20 2.78
C ALA A 1227 1.15 -99.43 3.30
N GLU A 1228 2.23 -99.84 2.63
CA GLU A 1228 3.00 -101.07 2.91
C GLU A 1228 3.56 -101.10 4.34
N ALA A 1229 4.09 -99.97 4.84
CA ALA A 1229 4.66 -99.90 6.18
C ALA A 1229 3.61 -100.09 7.29
N GLY A 1230 2.41 -99.55 7.07
CA GLY A 1230 1.28 -99.76 7.99
C GLY A 1230 0.75 -101.18 7.96
N GLN A 1231 0.63 -101.78 6.78
CA GLN A 1231 0.12 -103.15 6.60
C GLN A 1231 1.04 -104.19 7.24
N ASN A 1232 2.36 -103.99 7.14
CA ASN A 1232 3.37 -104.79 7.83
C ASN A 1232 3.23 -104.73 9.36
N GLU A 1233 2.92 -103.56 9.92
CA GLU A 1233 2.73 -103.41 11.37
C GLU A 1233 1.36 -103.95 11.84
N ILE A 1234 0.30 -103.82 11.04
CA ILE A 1234 -1.01 -104.47 11.31
C ILE A 1234 -0.83 -105.99 11.43
N GLN A 1235 -0.10 -106.60 10.49
CA GLN A 1235 0.17 -108.04 10.53
C GLN A 1235 0.98 -108.44 11.78
N LYS A 1236 1.93 -107.62 12.23
CA LYS A 1236 2.63 -107.86 13.51
C LYS A 1236 1.70 -107.74 14.72
N LEU A 1237 0.82 -106.74 14.76
CA LEU A 1237 -0.15 -106.57 15.85
C LEU A 1237 -1.18 -107.70 15.89
N GLU A 1238 -1.54 -108.26 14.73
CA GLU A 1238 -2.44 -109.41 14.58
C GLU A 1238 -1.76 -110.73 14.99
N ASN A 1239 -0.48 -110.90 14.66
CA ASN A 1239 0.32 -112.02 15.16
C ASN A 1239 0.59 -111.90 16.68
N GLU A 1240 0.52 -110.69 17.23
CA GLU A 1240 0.53 -110.44 18.68
C GLU A 1240 -0.87 -110.55 19.34
N THR A 1241 -1.94 -110.89 18.61
CA THR A 1241 -3.27 -111.12 19.21
C THR A 1241 -3.50 -112.54 19.72
N ASP A 1242 -2.57 -113.46 19.48
CA ASP A 1242 -2.53 -114.77 20.15
C ASP A 1242 -1.90 -114.69 21.55
#